data_AF-A0A1E4ERA3-F1
#
_entry.id   AF-A0A1E4ERA3-F1
#
_cell.length_a   1.000
_cell.length_b   1.000
_cell.length_c   1.000
_cell.angle_alpha   90.00
_cell.angle_beta   90.00
_cell.angle_gamma   90.00
#
_symmetry.space_group_name_H-M   'P 1'
#
loop_
_entity.id
_entity.type
_entity.pdbx_description
1 polymer ?
#
loop_
_entity_poly.entity_id
_entity_poly.type
_entity_poly.pdbx_seq_one_letter_code
_entity_poly.pdbx_strand_id
1 'polypeptide(L)'
;MLAVYTAEDNLYVPDLEIASLTPVHPNRTRVVLADGRVAHRAGPPPPGPWVPLHDSWVLPHHLTRRGDSWRDPAGYLYPYQPLAALELDDEEPELPEDLIAFESHQGQYHWRSDSGLEPADFKPAQVELLYPQMCKVGATRLINTRRVRRFGMISGNGARGWFDLDNGERIEFTFACFPGAYRALGVDSLAFPDTDQPPVLRRLRDFPYDLTSADPERIRQDCPTAQDFLYNLLWQTVLQNLRGQTHDYGRDPVQFAAHPLIPAGRRCGFKLVKRDLDAALIFLVNTSGLFQLRQLGFQDDGPTRALVGSRRPELLLVTPNPEAERLARRLGISLLLSQRTGDRLQWETLVPQLPTPLLLLFHGLTPAIQQKSLRILEQLDVEWLGQPLQLKSLAELETQLPPTPSPPTPVPFRRIPLQAGQGQLLMATPQEIASWTPTRYARWRVVLADGQVLHHPGPIPPGLPRVQAAHLQEGKDPAGFPQPLECDALPPQPTDPELPEHLLQTSGGACWQLDDGSRHTTSLDAETAARLHPGLVRVTRKCWVHPNRIRHTSARQIVLDSGTKIQITASQHSFRLSNLLEIPAFDRLGPDLHQLLQLGIRDFPFELARASAELLRRHFANANQLIANLLYQSYDMYESSGILPYGDSFSAYFYRPLQATLYRAGFLTRSQLRAPWRALSAKERLRILFHKTIFAMVYHHKLFTYRQFGFKDPAPRDRILGSPKILLVEKGSDVEAFARRLQQETGVTLVVLEGAPSLLATEHTAEALKQAGIREVEVHFYGDFDYAGWDIGPAYVRQLRFCGIGCTRLTRLVLPECFSPEELALFSRPLEATAPNVLSRIQRWLRESGGLHGQARGIHANWLFPYERLQARWAELQA
;
A
#
# COMPACT_ATOMS: atom_id res chain seq x y z
N MET A 1 0.61 -2.30 13.13
CA MET A 1 0.57 -0.96 13.77
C MET A 1 0.38 0.06 12.67
N LEU A 2 -0.38 1.13 12.94
CA LEU A 2 -0.73 2.14 11.96
C LEU A 2 -0.54 3.54 12.52
N ALA A 3 0.16 4.38 11.78
CA ALA A 3 0.22 5.81 12.05
C ALA A 3 -1.07 6.48 11.55
N VAL A 4 -1.76 7.16 12.47
CA VAL A 4 -3.02 7.87 12.22
C VAL A 4 -2.98 9.23 12.91
N TYR A 5 -3.84 10.16 12.51
CA TYR A 5 -3.91 11.49 13.12
C TYR A 5 -5.32 11.84 13.52
N THR A 6 -5.47 12.30 14.75
CA THR A 6 -6.68 12.99 15.22
C THR A 6 -6.51 14.49 14.95
N ALA A 7 -7.49 15.29 15.37
CA ALA A 7 -7.35 16.75 15.30
C ALA A 7 -6.30 17.31 16.27
N GLU A 8 -5.91 16.53 17.28
CA GLU A 8 -5.06 16.97 18.39
C GLU A 8 -3.70 16.27 18.38
N ASP A 9 -3.64 15.04 17.85
CA ASP A 9 -2.50 14.13 18.02
C ASP A 9 -2.15 13.37 16.75
N ASN A 10 -0.86 13.04 16.61
CA ASN A 10 -0.46 11.92 15.77
C ASN A 10 -0.31 10.69 16.67
N LEU A 11 -1.04 9.63 16.34
CA LEU A 11 -1.10 8.38 17.08
C LEU A 11 -0.41 7.27 16.28
N TYR A 12 0.21 6.34 16.98
CA TYR A 12 0.69 5.09 16.42
C TYR A 12 -0.04 3.95 17.12
N VAL A 13 -0.93 3.28 16.38
CA VAL A 13 -2.00 2.47 16.98
C VAL A 13 -1.83 1.01 16.53
N PRO A 14 -1.89 0.02 17.44
CA PRO A 14 -1.94 -1.38 17.06
C PRO A 14 -3.12 -1.67 16.15
N ASP A 15 -2.95 -2.64 15.24
CA ASP A 15 -4.01 -2.94 14.28
C ASP A 15 -5.26 -3.46 15.02
N LEU A 16 -5.07 -4.21 16.11
CA LEU A 16 -6.18 -4.69 16.94
C LEU A 16 -6.95 -3.58 17.68
N GLU A 17 -6.41 -2.36 17.75
CA GLU A 17 -7.08 -1.21 18.37
C GLU A 17 -7.84 -0.35 17.35
N ILE A 18 -7.97 -0.78 16.09
CA ILE A 18 -8.72 -0.06 15.06
C ILE A 18 -10.02 -0.82 14.78
N ALA A 19 -11.16 -0.18 15.06
CA ALA A 19 -12.46 -0.76 14.80
C ALA A 19 -12.84 -0.74 13.32
N SER A 20 -12.57 0.38 12.62
CA SER A 20 -12.93 0.53 11.22
C SER A 20 -11.98 1.45 10.45
N LEU A 21 -11.86 1.18 9.14
CA LEU A 21 -11.17 1.97 8.14
C LEU A 21 -12.14 2.21 6.98
N THR A 22 -12.42 3.47 6.68
CA THR A 22 -13.38 3.85 5.63
C THR A 22 -12.75 4.94 4.75
N PRO A 23 -12.55 4.76 3.44
CA PRO A 23 -12.23 5.82 2.51
C PRO A 23 -13.37 6.85 2.50
N VAL A 24 -13.05 8.11 2.73
CA VAL A 24 -14.06 9.17 2.88
C VAL A 24 -13.86 10.33 1.92
N HIS A 25 -12.65 10.52 1.42
CA HIS A 25 -12.29 11.53 0.45
C HIS A 25 -11.05 11.05 -0.34
N PRO A 26 -10.78 11.52 -1.57
CA PRO A 26 -9.54 11.21 -2.28
C PRO A 26 -8.31 11.31 -1.37
N ASN A 27 -7.52 10.22 -1.35
CA ASN A 27 -6.34 10.03 -0.51
C ASN A 27 -6.56 10.18 1.00
N ARG A 28 -7.80 10.03 1.51
CA ARG A 28 -8.12 10.12 2.93
C ARG A 28 -8.99 8.96 3.40
N THR A 29 -8.48 8.23 4.37
CA THR A 29 -9.17 7.14 5.06
C THR A 29 -9.50 7.57 6.48
N ARG A 30 -10.78 7.53 6.87
CA ARG A 30 -11.22 7.63 8.26
C ARG A 30 -10.83 6.35 8.98
N VAL A 31 -10.32 6.51 10.19
CA VAL A 31 -9.95 5.43 11.10
C VAL A 31 -10.77 5.61 12.38
N VAL A 32 -11.54 4.61 12.77
CA VAL A 32 -12.20 4.60 14.08
C VAL A 32 -11.43 3.67 14.99
N LEU A 33 -11.02 4.18 16.15
CA LEU A 33 -10.31 3.40 17.15
C LEU A 33 -11.30 2.61 18.01
N ALA A 34 -10.81 1.56 18.67
CA ALA A 34 -11.60 0.72 19.58
C ALA A 34 -12.24 1.52 20.72
N ASP A 35 -11.60 2.62 21.14
CA ASP A 35 -12.12 3.54 22.16
C ASP A 35 -13.12 4.58 21.63
N GLY A 36 -13.47 4.52 20.34
CA GLY A 36 -14.41 5.42 19.69
C GLY A 36 -13.83 6.74 19.21
N ARG A 37 -12.53 7.02 19.42
CA ARG A 37 -11.87 8.18 18.80
C ARG A 37 -11.85 8.03 17.27
N VAL A 38 -12.05 9.15 16.59
CA VAL A 38 -11.97 9.23 15.12
C VAL A 38 -10.63 9.87 14.74
N ALA A 39 -9.84 9.11 14.00
CA ALA A 39 -8.58 9.52 13.41
C ALA A 39 -8.67 9.41 11.87
N HIS A 40 -7.60 9.81 11.19
CA HIS A 40 -7.50 9.72 9.74
C HIS A 40 -6.09 9.31 9.33
N ARG A 41 -5.97 8.82 8.11
CA ARG A 41 -4.69 8.63 7.45
C ARG A 41 -4.77 8.91 5.94
N ALA A 42 -3.61 9.11 5.35
CA ALA A 42 -3.47 9.25 3.92
C ALA A 42 -3.48 7.91 3.20
N GLY A 43 -3.98 7.94 1.96
CA GLY A 43 -3.95 6.80 1.05
C GLY A 43 -4.96 5.68 1.37
N PRO A 44 -4.89 4.56 0.63
CA PRO A 44 -5.79 3.43 0.81
C PRO A 44 -5.55 2.72 2.16
N PRO A 45 -6.54 1.96 2.67
CA PRO A 45 -6.37 1.10 3.85
C PRO A 45 -5.11 0.23 3.73
N PRO A 46 -4.31 0.09 4.79
CA PRO A 46 -3.12 -0.73 4.77
C PRO A 46 -3.53 -2.21 4.80
N PRO A 47 -2.65 -3.16 4.42
CA PRO A 47 -2.84 -4.55 4.78
C PRO A 47 -3.00 -4.66 6.30
N GLY A 48 -3.85 -5.58 6.75
CA GLY A 48 -4.07 -5.83 8.17
C GLY A 48 -5.17 -6.87 8.39
N PRO A 49 -5.51 -7.17 9.65
CA PRO A 49 -6.46 -8.22 10.01
C PRO A 49 -7.91 -7.76 9.81
N TRP A 50 -8.18 -6.93 8.79
CA TRP A 50 -9.49 -6.33 8.58
C TRP A 50 -10.37 -7.20 7.71
N VAL A 51 -11.65 -7.27 8.05
CA VAL A 51 -12.67 -7.90 7.21
C VAL A 51 -13.32 -6.83 6.32
N PRO A 52 -13.39 -7.02 4.99
CA PRO A 52 -14.13 -6.11 4.13
C PRO A 52 -15.62 -6.05 4.49
N LEU A 53 -16.15 -4.84 4.57
CA LEU A 53 -17.57 -4.52 4.81
C LEU A 53 -17.97 -3.35 3.90
N HIS A 54 -18.53 -3.67 2.73
CA HIS A 54 -18.76 -2.71 1.64
C HIS A 54 -17.48 -1.93 1.28
N ASP A 55 -17.56 -0.59 1.27
CA ASP A 55 -16.42 0.30 1.02
C ASP A 55 -15.52 0.47 2.24
N SER A 56 -15.69 -0.34 3.30
CA SER A 56 -14.94 -0.24 4.55
C SER A 56 -14.24 -1.54 4.91
N TRP A 57 -13.32 -1.45 5.85
CA TRP A 57 -12.57 -2.56 6.42
C TRP A 57 -12.71 -2.48 7.93
N VAL A 58 -13.11 -3.56 8.57
CA VAL A 58 -13.53 -3.53 9.98
C VAL A 58 -12.91 -4.67 10.77
N LEU A 59 -12.80 -4.48 12.09
CA LEU A 59 -12.62 -5.57 13.03
C LEU A 59 -13.99 -5.96 13.61
N PRO A 60 -14.50 -7.17 13.29
CA PRO A 60 -15.85 -7.56 13.70
C PRO A 60 -16.12 -7.48 15.20
N HIS A 61 -15.12 -7.75 16.05
CA HIS A 61 -15.29 -7.75 17.51
C HIS A 61 -15.46 -6.35 18.12
N HIS A 62 -15.10 -5.29 17.39
CA HIS A 62 -15.36 -3.90 17.81
C HIS A 62 -16.72 -3.39 17.33
N LEU A 63 -17.44 -4.17 16.50
CA LEU A 63 -18.74 -3.78 15.97
C LEU A 63 -19.88 -4.34 16.81
N THR A 64 -20.94 -3.56 16.93
CA THR A 64 -22.20 -3.98 17.56
C THR A 64 -23.31 -4.02 16.52
N ARG A 65 -24.10 -5.10 16.47
CA ARG A 65 -25.24 -5.18 15.56
C ARG A 65 -26.40 -4.32 16.07
N ARG A 66 -27.00 -3.51 15.21
CA ARG A 66 -28.17 -2.66 15.48
C ARG A 66 -29.17 -2.78 14.32
N GLY A 67 -30.14 -3.69 14.45
CA GLY A 67 -31.09 -4.00 13.38
C GLY A 67 -30.37 -4.56 12.15
N ASP A 68 -30.58 -3.89 11.01
CA ASP A 68 -29.98 -4.22 9.71
C ASP A 68 -28.67 -3.46 9.44
N SER A 69 -28.00 -3.01 10.50
CA SER A 69 -26.70 -2.34 10.41
C SER A 69 -25.72 -2.84 11.46
N TRP A 70 -24.43 -2.77 11.13
CA TRP A 70 -23.34 -2.77 12.10
C TRP A 70 -23.07 -1.35 12.59
N ARG A 71 -22.70 -1.20 13.86
CA ARG A 71 -22.32 0.05 14.49
C ARG A 71 -20.93 -0.06 15.09
N ASP A 72 -20.01 0.81 14.68
CA ASP A 72 -18.67 0.89 15.29
C ASP A 72 -18.65 1.71 16.60
N PRO A 73 -17.53 1.73 17.35
CA PRO A 73 -17.45 2.42 18.64
C PRO A 73 -17.66 3.94 18.56
N ALA A 74 -17.32 4.58 17.43
CA ALA A 74 -17.63 5.99 17.22
C ALA A 74 -19.13 6.21 16.94
N GLY A 75 -19.82 5.20 16.40
CA GLY A 75 -21.25 5.19 16.14
C GLY A 75 -21.61 5.22 14.66
N TYR A 76 -20.65 5.04 13.75
CA TYR A 76 -20.95 4.93 12.32
C TYR A 76 -21.72 3.65 12.04
N LEU A 77 -22.72 3.77 11.18
CA LEU A 77 -23.54 2.67 10.73
C LEU A 77 -23.06 2.16 9.38
N TYR A 78 -22.97 0.85 9.27
CA TYR A 78 -22.64 0.12 8.05
C TYR A 78 -23.80 -0.83 7.75
N PRO A 79 -24.24 -0.99 6.49
CA PRO A 79 -25.27 -1.96 6.19
C PRO A 79 -24.85 -3.36 6.64
N TYR A 80 -25.81 -4.15 7.13
CA TYR A 80 -25.52 -5.47 7.65
C TYR A 80 -25.07 -6.41 6.52
N GLN A 81 -23.86 -6.94 6.68
CA GLN A 81 -23.34 -8.07 5.96
C GLN A 81 -22.76 -9.04 6.98
N PRO A 82 -23.02 -10.36 6.89
CA PRO A 82 -22.36 -11.34 7.74
C PRO A 82 -20.84 -11.20 7.64
N LEU A 83 -20.18 -11.01 8.78
CA LEU A 83 -18.73 -10.89 8.87
C LEU A 83 -18.14 -12.23 9.28
N ALA A 84 -17.09 -12.66 8.58
CA ALA A 84 -16.33 -13.84 8.99
C ALA A 84 -15.68 -13.59 10.36
N ALA A 85 -15.63 -14.63 11.20
CA ALA A 85 -14.85 -14.58 12.42
C ALA A 85 -13.38 -14.35 12.06
N LEU A 86 -12.75 -13.41 12.75
CA LEU A 86 -11.37 -13.09 12.50
C LEU A 86 -10.48 -14.14 13.17
N GLU A 87 -9.72 -14.88 12.38
CA GLU A 87 -8.62 -15.68 12.89
C GLU A 87 -7.40 -14.77 13.02
N LEU A 88 -7.10 -14.38 14.26
CA LEU A 88 -5.86 -13.68 14.55
C LEU A 88 -4.72 -14.69 14.50
N ASP A 89 -3.80 -14.49 13.55
CA ASP A 89 -2.54 -15.20 13.52
C ASP A 89 -1.65 -14.68 14.65
N ASP A 90 -1.57 -15.41 15.76
CA ASP A 90 -0.63 -15.14 16.86
C ASP A 90 0.84 -15.46 16.48
N GLU A 91 1.22 -15.35 15.21
CA GLU A 91 2.49 -15.82 14.65
C GLU A 91 3.50 -14.71 14.36
N GLU A 92 3.68 -13.75 15.27
CA GLU A 92 4.92 -12.95 15.27
C GLU A 92 5.86 -13.42 16.39
N PRO A 93 7.16 -13.69 16.12
CA PRO A 93 8.13 -13.87 17.18
C PRO A 93 8.23 -12.56 17.97
N GLU A 94 7.60 -12.54 19.14
CA GLU A 94 7.44 -11.35 19.94
C GLU A 94 8.76 -10.96 20.63
N LEU A 95 9.20 -9.73 20.37
CA LEU A 95 9.90 -8.99 21.41
C LEU A 95 9.00 -9.00 22.66
N PRO A 96 9.54 -9.16 23.87
CA PRO A 96 8.74 -9.10 25.10
C PRO A 96 7.82 -7.87 25.09
N GLU A 97 6.56 -8.04 25.49
CA GLU A 97 5.61 -6.92 25.53
C GLU A 97 6.11 -5.79 26.43
N ASP A 98 6.82 -6.14 27.51
CA ASP A 98 7.42 -5.21 28.45
C ASP A 98 8.72 -4.55 27.93
N LEU A 99 9.23 -4.94 26.75
CA LEU A 99 10.44 -4.35 26.19
C LEU A 99 10.19 -2.94 25.64
N ILE A 100 10.92 -1.97 26.20
CA ILE A 100 10.86 -0.56 25.84
C ILE A 100 11.93 -0.19 24.82
N ALA A 101 13.20 -0.51 25.11
CA ALA A 101 14.34 0.00 24.38
C ALA A 101 15.54 -0.95 24.38
N PHE A 102 16.45 -0.71 23.45
CA PHE A 102 17.80 -1.26 23.44
C PHE A 102 18.78 -0.09 23.49
N GLU A 103 19.57 0.01 24.56
CA GLU A 103 20.33 1.23 24.84
C GLU A 103 21.67 0.95 25.51
N SER A 104 22.64 1.85 25.31
CA SER A 104 23.95 1.73 25.94
C SER A 104 24.01 2.46 27.28
N HIS A 105 24.47 1.75 28.31
CA HIS A 105 24.84 2.28 29.60
C HIS A 105 26.30 1.93 29.87
N GLN A 106 27.12 2.93 30.17
CA GLN A 106 28.56 2.76 30.46
C GLN A 106 29.34 1.96 29.40
N GLY A 107 28.97 2.08 28.12
CA GLY A 107 29.63 1.40 27.01
C GLY A 107 29.21 -0.05 26.78
N GLN A 108 28.32 -0.60 27.62
CA GLN A 108 27.65 -1.89 27.41
C GLN A 108 26.23 -1.65 26.92
N TYR A 109 25.65 -2.61 26.19
CA TYR A 109 24.27 -2.52 25.70
C TYR A 109 23.34 -3.33 26.57
N HIS A 110 22.13 -2.82 26.77
CA HIS A 110 21.09 -3.42 27.59
C HIS A 110 19.75 -3.42 26.86
N TRP A 111 18.97 -4.46 27.09
CA TRP A 111 17.53 -4.45 26.89
C TRP A 111 16.90 -3.74 28.08
N ARG A 112 16.15 -2.67 27.82
CA ARG A 112 15.37 -1.98 28.82
C ARG A 112 13.92 -2.37 28.67
N SER A 113 13.38 -2.98 29.71
CA SER A 113 11.96 -3.29 29.85
C SER A 113 11.33 -2.42 30.94
N ASP A 114 10.02 -2.58 31.16
CA ASP A 114 9.34 -1.97 32.32
C ASP A 114 9.85 -2.54 33.65
N SER A 115 10.41 -3.76 33.63
CA SER A 115 10.92 -4.48 34.81
C SER A 115 12.38 -4.16 35.14
N GLY A 116 13.15 -3.59 34.22
CA GLY A 116 14.52 -3.15 34.48
C GLY A 116 15.45 -3.16 33.27
N LEU A 117 16.76 -3.20 33.55
CA LEU A 117 17.81 -3.29 32.53
C LEU A 117 18.44 -4.67 32.57
N GLU A 118 18.46 -5.35 31.42
CA GLU A 118 19.11 -6.63 31.24
C GLU A 118 20.28 -6.49 30.26
N PRO A 119 21.48 -7.04 30.53
CA PRO A 119 22.59 -7.04 29.58
C PRO A 119 22.19 -7.66 28.24
N ALA A 120 22.66 -7.07 27.14
CA ALA A 120 22.36 -7.53 25.80
C ALA A 120 23.64 -7.82 25.02
N ASP A 121 23.78 -9.06 24.53
CA ASP A 121 24.91 -9.51 23.72
C ASP A 121 24.76 -9.15 22.23
N PHE A 122 24.17 -7.98 21.94
CA PHE A 122 23.93 -7.50 20.59
C PHE A 122 24.60 -6.15 20.36
N LYS A 123 24.96 -5.87 19.10
CA LYS A 123 25.27 -4.52 18.63
C LYS A 123 24.00 -3.88 18.04
N PRO A 124 23.85 -2.55 18.08
CA PRO A 124 22.70 -1.83 17.52
C PRO A 124 22.30 -2.29 16.11
N ALA A 125 23.27 -2.41 15.19
CA ALA A 125 23.02 -2.83 13.82
C ALA A 125 22.48 -4.27 13.70
N GLN A 126 22.79 -5.15 14.67
CA GLN A 126 22.22 -6.50 14.71
C GLN A 126 20.77 -6.46 15.18
N VAL A 127 20.47 -5.59 16.15
CA VAL A 127 19.10 -5.39 16.66
C VAL A 127 18.19 -4.84 15.55
N GLU A 128 18.63 -3.83 14.80
CA GLU A 128 17.86 -3.27 13.67
C GLU A 128 17.55 -4.33 12.60
N LEU A 129 18.51 -5.23 12.34
CA LEU A 129 18.37 -6.28 11.33
C LEU A 129 17.45 -7.42 11.78
N LEU A 130 17.53 -7.80 13.06
CA LEU A 130 16.76 -8.92 13.63
C LEU A 130 15.35 -8.53 14.04
N TYR A 131 15.15 -7.26 14.43
CA TYR A 131 13.91 -6.75 14.98
C TYR A 131 13.50 -5.46 14.24
N PRO A 132 12.77 -5.58 13.12
CA PRO A 132 12.32 -4.43 12.32
C PRO A 132 11.53 -3.37 13.10
N GLN A 133 10.88 -3.79 14.19
CA GLN A 133 10.15 -2.97 15.15
C GLN A 133 11.05 -2.16 16.10
N MET A 134 12.39 -2.31 16.02
CA MET A 134 13.31 -1.47 16.78
C MET A 134 13.74 -0.25 15.93
N CYS A 135 13.37 0.94 16.38
CA CYS A 135 13.68 2.20 15.70
C CYS A 135 14.81 2.95 16.40
N LYS A 136 15.82 3.36 15.64
CA LYS A 136 16.91 4.19 16.13
C LYS A 136 16.45 5.61 16.44
N VAL A 137 16.65 6.05 17.69
CA VAL A 137 16.32 7.39 18.19
C VAL A 137 17.55 8.13 18.74
N GLY A 138 18.73 7.52 18.67
CA GLY A 138 19.98 8.15 19.04
C GLY A 138 21.18 7.33 18.56
N ALA A 139 22.40 7.82 18.82
CA ALA A 139 23.62 7.09 18.48
C ALA A 139 23.71 5.73 19.21
N THR A 140 23.17 5.67 20.43
CA THR A 140 23.28 4.53 21.34
C THR A 140 21.93 3.98 21.81
N ARG A 141 20.81 4.40 21.20
CA ARG A 141 19.45 4.07 21.66
C ARG A 141 18.53 3.70 20.51
N LEU A 142 17.87 2.57 20.65
CA LEU A 142 16.78 2.08 19.83
C LEU A 142 15.55 1.88 20.71
N ILE A 143 14.37 2.12 20.16
CA ILE A 143 13.11 1.92 20.88
C ILE A 143 12.24 0.90 20.16
N ASN A 144 11.44 0.17 20.93
CA ASN A 144 10.43 -0.72 20.39
C ASN A 144 9.25 0.12 19.91
N THR A 145 9.03 0.20 18.60
CA THR A 145 7.94 1.01 18.03
C THR A 145 6.55 0.50 18.41
N ARG A 146 6.41 -0.76 18.82
CA ARG A 146 5.14 -1.31 19.35
C ARG A 146 4.69 -0.60 20.63
N ARG A 147 5.63 0.00 21.36
CA ARG A 147 5.36 0.78 22.58
C ARG A 147 4.97 2.22 22.29
N VAL A 148 5.22 2.73 21.08
CA VAL A 148 4.93 4.12 20.71
C VAL A 148 3.42 4.29 20.54
N ARG A 149 2.85 5.29 21.22
CA ARG A 149 1.42 5.64 21.17
C ARG A 149 1.16 7.00 20.57
N ARG A 150 2.02 7.98 20.84
CA ARG A 150 1.96 9.31 20.21
C ARG A 150 3.33 9.70 19.68
N PHE A 151 3.33 10.56 18.68
CA PHE A 151 4.56 11.12 18.13
C PHE A 151 4.36 12.53 17.60
N GLY A 152 5.46 13.27 17.49
CA GLY A 152 5.41 14.59 16.90
C GLY A 152 6.76 15.26 16.80
N MET A 153 6.72 16.58 16.61
CA MET A 153 7.90 17.43 16.65
C MET A 153 7.71 18.57 17.66
N ILE A 154 8.81 18.99 18.27
CA ILE A 154 8.91 20.22 19.03
C ILE A 154 9.39 21.32 18.07
N SER A 155 8.57 22.36 17.88
CA SER A 155 8.93 23.52 17.08
C SER A 155 9.91 24.42 17.82
N GLY A 156 10.97 24.90 17.12
CA GLY A 156 11.98 25.80 17.70
C GLY A 156 13.37 25.65 17.06
N ASN A 157 14.34 26.43 17.55
CA ASN A 157 15.75 26.31 17.14
C ASN A 157 16.30 24.95 17.60
N GLY A 158 16.55 24.06 16.64
CA GLY A 158 17.01 22.69 16.89
C GLY A 158 15.90 21.65 16.94
N ALA A 159 14.94 21.72 16.01
CA ALA A 159 13.79 20.81 15.87
C ALA A 159 14.09 19.37 16.32
N ARG A 160 13.31 18.90 17.29
CA ARG A 160 13.41 17.55 17.87
C ARG A 160 12.13 16.78 17.57
N GLY A 161 12.29 15.48 17.32
CA GLY A 161 11.20 14.53 17.28
C GLY A 161 10.96 13.99 18.68
N TRP A 162 9.75 13.51 18.95
CA TRP A 162 9.44 12.84 20.20
C TRP A 162 8.48 11.67 19.99
N PHE A 163 8.57 10.69 20.88
CA PHE A 163 7.65 9.56 21.01
C PHE A 163 7.13 9.50 22.44
N ASP A 164 5.81 9.43 22.62
CA ASP A 164 5.22 9.03 23.89
C ASP A 164 4.93 7.54 23.83
N LEU A 165 5.37 6.82 24.83
CA LEU A 165 5.19 5.38 24.97
C LEU A 165 3.92 5.06 25.78
N ASP A 166 3.44 3.83 25.70
CA ASP A 166 2.28 3.34 26.46
C ASP A 166 2.49 3.34 27.98
N ASN A 167 3.72 3.29 28.47
CA ASN A 167 4.06 3.45 29.89
C ASN A 167 4.16 4.92 30.34
N GLY A 168 3.84 5.88 29.45
CA GLY A 168 3.87 7.31 29.72
C GLY A 168 5.25 7.96 29.59
N GLU A 169 6.32 7.21 29.29
CA GLU A 169 7.63 7.79 29.02
C GLU A 169 7.63 8.56 27.70
N ARG A 170 8.23 9.77 27.71
CA ARG A 170 8.53 10.53 26.50
C ARG A 170 10.00 10.39 26.12
N ILE A 171 10.24 10.02 24.87
CA ILE A 171 11.57 9.91 24.28
C ILE A 171 11.75 10.99 23.21
N GLU A 172 12.63 11.95 23.46
CA GLU A 172 13.04 12.95 22.47
C GLU A 172 14.26 12.50 21.66
N PHE A 173 14.32 12.91 20.40
CA PHE A 173 15.44 12.61 19.50
C PHE A 173 15.71 13.74 18.51
N THR A 174 16.95 13.76 18.01
CA THR A 174 17.43 14.82 17.11
C THR A 174 17.07 14.55 15.66
N PHE A 175 17.18 15.60 14.83
CA PHE A 175 16.93 15.56 13.39
C PHE A 175 17.66 14.42 12.65
N ALA A 176 18.87 14.04 13.11
CA ALA A 176 19.65 12.96 12.51
C ALA A 176 18.94 11.59 12.53
N CYS A 177 17.98 11.38 13.45
CA CYS A 177 17.23 10.13 13.58
C CYS A 177 15.90 10.14 12.80
N PHE A 178 15.52 11.27 12.20
CA PHE A 178 14.22 11.43 11.54
C PHE A 178 13.98 10.41 10.41
N PRO A 179 14.93 10.15 9.48
CA PRO A 179 14.70 9.18 8.42
C PRO A 179 14.43 7.76 8.92
N GLY A 180 15.06 7.37 10.04
CA GLY A 180 14.82 6.09 10.70
C GLY A 180 13.43 6.02 11.32
N ALA A 181 13.04 7.07 12.05
CA ALA A 181 11.71 7.23 12.64
C ALA A 181 10.59 7.21 11.59
N TYR A 182 10.73 7.97 10.51
CA TYR A 182 9.77 8.00 9.39
C TYR A 182 9.55 6.60 8.81
N ARG A 183 10.65 5.90 8.52
CA ARG A 183 10.60 4.54 7.96
C ARG A 183 9.96 3.55 8.91
N ALA A 184 10.30 3.62 10.19
CA ALA A 184 9.79 2.69 11.19
C ALA A 184 8.28 2.89 11.46
N LEU A 185 7.79 4.12 11.41
CA LEU A 185 6.36 4.43 11.57
C LEU A 185 5.56 4.35 10.27
N GLY A 186 6.24 4.32 9.11
CA GLY A 186 5.58 4.35 7.80
C GLY A 186 4.92 5.71 7.48
N VAL A 187 5.56 6.82 7.85
CA VAL A 187 5.07 8.19 7.62
C VAL A 187 6.07 9.05 6.85
N ASP A 188 5.62 10.08 6.15
CA ASP A 188 6.53 10.99 5.42
C ASP A 188 7.18 12.04 6.32
N SER A 189 6.52 12.45 7.39
CA SER A 189 7.04 13.39 8.39
C SER A 189 6.37 13.24 9.75
N LEU A 190 7.11 13.53 10.82
CA LEU A 190 6.59 13.50 12.20
C LEU A 190 5.70 14.71 12.51
N ALA A 191 5.93 15.84 11.85
CA ALA A 191 5.05 17.01 11.98
C ALA A 191 3.88 16.92 11.02
N PHE A 192 4.13 16.35 9.84
CA PHE A 192 3.08 16.17 8.86
C PHE A 192 3.14 14.76 8.24
N PRO A 193 2.45 13.75 8.83
CA PRO A 193 2.48 12.38 8.33
C PRO A 193 2.17 12.23 6.85
N ASP A 194 1.39 13.18 6.32
CA ASP A 194 1.17 13.40 4.89
C ASP A 194 1.47 14.87 4.57
N THR A 195 2.48 15.12 3.73
CA THR A 195 2.86 16.47 3.28
C THR A 195 2.00 16.99 2.13
N ASP A 196 1.20 16.12 1.52
CA ASP A 196 0.39 16.44 0.34
C ASP A 196 -1.00 16.95 0.74
N GLN A 197 -1.36 16.82 2.02
CA GLN A 197 -2.61 17.31 2.58
C GLN A 197 -2.45 18.69 3.28
N PRO A 198 -3.39 19.63 3.07
CA PRO A 198 -3.40 20.89 3.81
C PRO A 198 -3.48 20.64 5.33
N PRO A 199 -2.70 21.34 6.17
CA PRO A 199 -2.71 21.13 7.63
C PRO A 199 -4.10 21.25 8.29
N VAL A 200 -4.97 22.10 7.74
CA VAL A 200 -6.35 22.26 8.23
C VAL A 200 -7.16 20.96 8.14
N LEU A 201 -6.83 20.08 7.18
CA LEU A 201 -7.57 18.83 6.96
C LEU A 201 -7.55 17.91 8.18
N ARG A 202 -6.50 18.01 9.03
CA ARG A 202 -6.42 17.26 10.29
C ARG A 202 -7.48 17.66 11.31
N ARG A 203 -7.89 18.93 11.30
CA ARG A 203 -8.89 19.46 12.24
C ARG A 203 -10.32 19.12 11.82
N LEU A 204 -10.51 18.69 10.58
CA LEU A 204 -11.80 18.25 10.08
C LEU A 204 -12.02 16.82 10.51
N ARG A 205 -13.12 16.55 11.20
CA ARG A 205 -13.53 15.25 11.70
C ARG A 205 -14.76 14.82 10.91
N ASP A 206 -14.88 13.53 10.71
CA ASP A 206 -16.16 12.97 10.32
C ASP A 206 -17.02 12.82 11.57
N PHE A 207 -18.34 12.83 11.40
CA PHE A 207 -19.29 12.58 12.48
C PHE A 207 -20.30 11.50 12.08
N PRO A 208 -20.69 10.60 13.00
CA PRO A 208 -21.72 9.60 12.77
C PRO A 208 -23.15 10.15 12.94
N TYR A 209 -23.27 11.44 13.24
CA TYR A 209 -24.52 12.16 13.43
C TYR A 209 -24.47 13.50 12.69
N ASP A 210 -25.63 14.08 12.41
CA ASP A 210 -25.77 15.36 11.72
C ASP A 210 -25.56 16.53 12.70
N LEU A 211 -24.55 17.37 12.45
CA LEU A 211 -24.19 18.53 13.26
C LEU A 211 -25.30 19.59 13.31
N THR A 212 -26.26 19.55 12.39
CA THR A 212 -27.39 20.50 12.35
C THR A 212 -28.51 20.13 13.32
N SER A 213 -28.63 18.85 13.69
CA SER A 213 -29.75 18.30 14.45
C SER A 213 -29.35 17.57 15.74
N ALA A 214 -28.09 17.13 15.87
CA ALA A 214 -27.58 16.45 17.04
C ALA A 214 -27.69 17.26 18.34
N ASP A 215 -27.46 16.56 19.46
CA ASP A 215 -27.48 17.15 20.80
C ASP A 215 -26.42 18.26 20.95
N PRO A 216 -26.78 19.47 21.42
CA PRO A 216 -25.85 20.59 21.52
C PRO A 216 -24.65 20.35 22.45
N GLU A 217 -24.81 19.60 23.54
CA GLU A 217 -23.68 19.29 24.44
C GLU A 217 -22.68 18.39 23.75
N ARG A 218 -23.18 17.38 23.03
CA ARG A 218 -22.31 16.50 22.24
C ARG A 218 -21.53 17.26 21.17
N ILE A 219 -22.17 18.21 20.49
CA ILE A 219 -21.50 19.07 19.50
C ILE A 219 -20.42 19.92 20.18
N ARG A 220 -20.70 20.53 21.35
CA ARG A 220 -19.69 21.31 22.08
C ARG A 220 -18.49 20.49 22.53
N GLN A 221 -18.71 19.24 22.91
CA GLN A 221 -17.63 18.32 23.29
C GLN A 221 -16.68 18.06 22.11
N ASP A 222 -17.25 17.76 20.93
CA ASP A 222 -16.43 17.37 19.78
C ASP A 222 -15.92 18.58 18.95
N CYS A 223 -16.60 19.72 19.06
CA CYS A 223 -16.27 21.00 18.42
C CYS A 223 -16.19 22.10 19.50
N PRO A 224 -15.06 22.21 20.23
CA PRO A 224 -14.96 23.10 21.40
C PRO A 224 -15.02 24.59 21.05
N THR A 225 -14.80 24.96 19.79
CA THR A 225 -14.85 26.35 19.33
C THR A 225 -15.85 26.56 18.20
N ALA A 226 -16.35 27.79 18.07
CA ALA A 226 -17.25 28.17 16.97
C ALA A 226 -16.61 27.95 15.58
N GLN A 227 -15.28 28.13 15.50
CA GLN A 227 -14.52 27.87 14.27
C GLN A 227 -14.44 26.37 13.96
N ASP A 228 -14.16 25.53 14.96
CA ASP A 228 -14.16 24.07 14.79
C ASP A 228 -15.54 23.58 14.34
N PHE A 229 -16.62 24.06 14.96
CA PHE A 229 -17.98 23.73 14.55
C PHE A 229 -18.26 24.13 13.09
N LEU A 230 -17.95 25.37 12.71
CA LEU A 230 -18.16 25.87 11.34
C LEU A 230 -17.38 25.05 10.31
N TYR A 231 -16.10 24.76 10.56
CA TYR A 231 -15.27 23.99 9.64
C TYR A 231 -15.77 22.56 9.48
N ASN A 232 -16.16 21.92 10.59
CA ASN A 232 -16.68 20.57 10.60
C ASN A 232 -18.07 20.46 9.97
N LEU A 233 -18.92 21.49 10.13
CA LEU A 233 -20.21 21.54 9.45
C LEU A 233 -20.05 21.63 7.93
N LEU A 234 -19.15 22.51 7.44
CA LEU A 234 -18.83 22.60 6.02
C LEU A 234 -18.27 21.27 5.49
N TRP A 235 -17.36 20.64 6.24
CA TRP A 235 -16.80 19.34 5.88
C TRP A 235 -17.87 18.24 5.80
N GLN A 236 -18.77 18.17 6.80
CA GLN A 236 -19.87 17.22 6.80
C GLN A 236 -20.77 17.43 5.57
N THR A 237 -21.11 18.67 5.24
CA THR A 237 -21.90 18.99 4.03
C THR A 237 -21.20 18.52 2.76
N VAL A 238 -19.87 18.70 2.64
CA VAL A 238 -19.09 18.17 1.50
C VAL A 238 -19.23 16.66 1.39
N LEU A 239 -19.03 15.94 2.50
CA LEU A 239 -19.12 14.48 2.50
C LEU A 239 -20.52 13.96 2.20
N GLN A 240 -21.55 14.63 2.69
CA GLN A 240 -22.95 14.27 2.42
C GLN A 240 -23.27 14.42 0.93
N ASN A 241 -22.91 15.56 0.31
CA ASN A 241 -23.13 15.76 -1.11
C ASN A 241 -22.34 14.79 -1.99
N LEU A 242 -21.08 14.46 -1.63
CA LEU A 242 -20.29 13.45 -2.33
C LEU A 242 -20.93 12.05 -2.27
N ARG A 243 -21.75 11.78 -1.25
CA ARG A 243 -22.55 10.55 -1.11
C ARG A 243 -23.93 10.65 -1.74
N GLY A 244 -24.23 11.74 -2.46
CA GLY A 244 -25.54 11.98 -3.08
C GLY A 244 -26.64 12.36 -2.09
N GLN A 245 -26.31 12.69 -0.84
CA GLN A 245 -27.26 13.21 0.14
C GLN A 245 -27.44 14.71 -0.12
N THR A 246 -28.43 15.07 -0.93
CA THR A 246 -28.77 16.47 -1.18
C THR A 246 -29.55 17.04 -0.01
N HIS A 247 -29.13 18.20 0.49
CA HIS A 247 -29.87 18.94 1.51
C HIS A 247 -30.72 20.03 0.85
N ASP A 248 -31.95 20.21 1.35
CA ASP A 248 -32.86 21.26 0.86
C ASP A 248 -32.48 22.65 1.37
N TYR A 249 -31.61 22.74 2.37
CA TYR A 249 -31.16 24.00 2.94
C TYR A 249 -29.83 24.45 2.31
N GLY A 250 -29.74 25.73 1.97
CA GLY A 250 -28.46 26.36 1.67
C GLY A 250 -27.92 26.14 0.25
N ARG A 251 -28.73 26.39 -0.79
CA ARG A 251 -28.24 26.37 -2.19
C ARG A 251 -27.25 27.50 -2.51
N ASP A 252 -27.10 28.46 -1.61
CA ASP A 252 -26.12 29.53 -1.69
C ASP A 252 -25.56 29.85 -0.28
N PRO A 253 -24.43 30.57 -0.17
CA PRO A 253 -23.84 30.90 1.13
C PRO A 253 -24.73 31.71 2.08
N VAL A 254 -25.64 32.56 1.56
CA VAL A 254 -26.57 33.34 2.38
C VAL A 254 -27.61 32.40 3.00
N GLN A 255 -28.21 31.54 2.18
CA GLN A 255 -29.13 30.51 2.68
C GLN A 255 -28.42 29.56 3.62
N PHE A 256 -27.20 29.11 3.33
CA PHE A 256 -26.43 28.21 4.21
C PHE A 256 -26.13 28.86 5.57
N ALA A 257 -25.79 30.15 5.57
CA ALA A 257 -25.62 30.92 6.80
C ALA A 257 -26.92 30.98 7.61
N ALA A 258 -28.04 31.30 6.96
CA ALA A 258 -29.35 31.35 7.61
C ALA A 258 -29.83 29.96 8.06
N HIS A 259 -29.55 28.92 7.28
CA HIS A 259 -29.97 27.53 7.44
C HIS A 259 -28.95 26.60 6.74
N PRO A 260 -28.14 25.82 7.49
CA PRO A 260 -28.34 25.45 8.89
C PRO A 260 -27.43 26.20 9.88
N LEU A 261 -26.45 26.98 9.41
CA LEU A 261 -25.29 27.39 10.21
C LEU A 261 -25.66 28.18 11.48
N ILE A 262 -26.35 29.31 11.34
CA ILE A 262 -26.66 30.20 12.48
C ILE A 262 -27.61 29.52 13.48
N PRO A 263 -28.72 28.87 13.07
CA PRO A 263 -29.58 28.14 14.00
C PRO A 263 -28.85 27.03 14.75
N ALA A 264 -28.06 26.20 14.06
CA ALA A 264 -27.33 25.10 14.69
C ALA A 264 -26.23 25.61 15.63
N GLY A 265 -25.48 26.64 15.21
CA GLY A 265 -24.49 27.29 16.05
C GLY A 265 -25.10 27.92 17.31
N ARG A 266 -26.24 28.60 17.17
CA ARG A 266 -26.96 29.22 18.30
C ARG A 266 -27.43 28.18 19.32
N ARG A 267 -27.92 27.02 18.87
CA ARG A 267 -28.30 25.90 19.76
C ARG A 267 -27.12 25.44 20.62
N CYS A 268 -25.90 25.49 20.08
CA CYS A 268 -24.67 25.12 20.79
C CYS A 268 -24.08 26.28 21.63
N GLY A 269 -24.67 27.48 21.59
CA GLY A 269 -24.15 28.67 22.26
C GLY A 269 -23.09 29.45 21.47
N PHE A 270 -22.82 29.08 20.21
CA PHE A 270 -21.91 29.82 19.34
C PHE A 270 -22.60 31.04 18.72
N LYS A 271 -21.90 32.18 18.69
CA LYS A 271 -22.37 33.44 18.09
C LYS A 271 -21.83 33.60 16.67
N LEU A 272 -22.31 32.75 15.76
CA LEU A 272 -21.90 32.78 14.35
C LEU A 272 -22.71 33.81 13.56
N VAL A 273 -22.06 34.47 12.62
CA VAL A 273 -22.66 35.37 11.63
C VAL A 273 -22.19 35.00 10.22
N LYS A 274 -22.86 35.52 9.18
CA LYS A 274 -22.47 35.27 7.78
C LYS A 274 -20.99 35.59 7.50
N ARG A 275 -20.43 36.62 8.15
CA ARG A 275 -19.02 37.01 8.00
C ARG A 275 -18.06 35.88 8.39
N ASP A 276 -18.42 35.05 9.38
CA ASP A 276 -17.60 33.92 9.80
C ASP A 276 -17.59 32.83 8.73
N LEU A 277 -18.76 32.55 8.12
CA LEU A 277 -18.87 31.66 6.97
C LEU A 277 -18.03 32.16 5.80
N ASP A 278 -18.13 33.45 5.46
CA ASP A 278 -17.36 34.03 4.36
C ASP A 278 -15.85 33.87 4.62
N ALA A 279 -15.38 34.11 5.84
CA ALA A 279 -13.99 33.90 6.23
C ALA A 279 -13.57 32.42 6.15
N ALA A 280 -14.44 31.50 6.57
CA ALA A 280 -14.21 30.06 6.48
C ALA A 280 -14.13 29.57 5.03
N LEU A 281 -15.04 30.00 4.17
CA LEU A 281 -15.01 29.66 2.74
C LEU A 281 -13.77 30.23 2.06
N ILE A 282 -13.36 31.47 2.39
CA ILE A 282 -12.10 32.04 1.88
C ILE A 282 -10.91 31.20 2.32
N PHE A 283 -10.87 30.75 3.56
CA PHE A 283 -9.77 29.92 4.04
C PHE A 283 -9.79 28.53 3.39
N LEU A 284 -10.89 27.78 3.53
CA LEU A 284 -10.99 26.38 3.12
C LEU A 284 -10.96 26.20 1.60
N VAL A 285 -11.70 27.03 0.86
CA VAL A 285 -11.79 26.94 -0.61
C VAL A 285 -10.65 27.72 -1.26
N ASN A 286 -10.49 29.01 -0.94
CA ASN A 286 -9.57 29.87 -1.69
C ASN A 286 -8.13 29.82 -1.18
N THR A 287 -7.88 29.51 0.08
CA THR A 287 -6.51 29.55 0.64
C THR A 287 -5.91 28.14 0.70
N SER A 288 -6.65 27.15 1.20
CA SER A 288 -6.18 25.76 1.26
C SER A 288 -6.51 24.92 0.03
N GLY A 289 -7.44 25.36 -0.83
CA GLY A 289 -7.87 24.57 -1.99
C GLY A 289 -8.48 23.22 -1.60
N LEU A 290 -9.09 23.14 -0.41
CA LEU A 290 -9.42 21.87 0.20
C LEU A 290 -10.63 21.20 -0.48
N PHE A 291 -11.64 21.99 -0.79
CA PHE A 291 -12.81 21.57 -1.55
C PHE A 291 -13.37 22.77 -2.32
N GLN A 292 -14.28 22.48 -3.25
CA GLN A 292 -14.97 23.40 -4.13
C GLN A 292 -16.33 23.80 -3.52
N LEU A 293 -16.81 25.01 -3.79
CA LEU A 293 -18.15 25.46 -3.39
C LEU A 293 -19.26 24.55 -3.93
N ARG A 294 -19.13 24.00 -5.13
CA ARG A 294 -20.11 23.03 -5.66
C ARG A 294 -20.19 21.75 -4.83
N GLN A 295 -19.10 21.35 -4.16
CA GLN A 295 -19.11 20.18 -3.27
C GLN A 295 -19.92 20.46 -2.00
N LEU A 296 -20.16 21.72 -1.64
CA LEU A 296 -21.11 22.12 -0.59
C LEU A 296 -22.57 22.10 -1.08
N GLY A 297 -22.83 21.73 -2.34
CA GLY A 297 -24.17 21.71 -2.92
C GLY A 297 -24.65 23.11 -3.31
N PHE A 298 -23.77 24.10 -3.26
CA PHE A 298 -24.10 25.44 -3.74
C PHE A 298 -24.36 25.40 -5.24
N GLN A 299 -25.44 26.06 -5.64
CA GLN A 299 -25.88 26.18 -7.02
C GLN A 299 -25.65 27.60 -7.49
N ASP A 300 -25.23 27.74 -8.74
CA ASP A 300 -25.23 29.04 -9.39
C ASP A 300 -26.68 29.43 -9.67
N ASP A 301 -27.16 30.43 -8.94
CA ASP A 301 -28.51 30.99 -9.02
C ASP A 301 -28.73 31.85 -10.28
N GLY A 302 -27.68 32.06 -11.09
CA GLY A 302 -27.73 32.79 -12.35
C GLY A 302 -27.18 32.01 -13.54
N PRO A 303 -27.94 31.09 -14.18
CA PRO A 303 -27.51 30.42 -15.42
C PRO A 303 -27.23 31.39 -16.58
N THR A 304 -27.66 32.65 -16.47
CA THR A 304 -27.35 33.73 -17.42
C THR A 304 -25.93 34.29 -17.26
N ARG A 305 -25.20 33.91 -16.21
CA ARG A 305 -23.85 34.46 -15.93
C ARG A 305 -22.72 33.63 -16.51
N ALA A 306 -22.96 32.41 -16.94
CA ALA A 306 -21.95 31.56 -17.55
C ALA A 306 -22.48 30.96 -18.87
N LEU A 307 -21.65 30.95 -19.89
CA LEU A 307 -21.98 30.40 -21.21
C LEU A 307 -20.78 29.61 -21.72
N VAL A 308 -21.03 28.39 -22.20
CA VAL A 308 -20.05 27.63 -23.00
C VAL A 308 -20.26 27.98 -24.47
N GLY A 309 -19.18 28.41 -25.14
CA GLY A 309 -19.23 28.80 -26.54
C GLY A 309 -19.53 27.63 -27.47
N SER A 310 -20.45 27.79 -28.41
CA SER A 310 -20.81 26.74 -29.38
C SER A 310 -19.82 26.60 -30.55
N ARG A 311 -19.00 27.62 -30.81
CA ARG A 311 -18.05 27.66 -31.94
C ARG A 311 -16.60 27.67 -31.48
N ARG A 312 -16.33 28.37 -30.38
CA ARG A 312 -15.01 28.65 -29.84
C ARG A 312 -15.05 28.52 -28.30
N PRO A 313 -15.38 27.33 -27.75
CA PRO A 313 -15.51 27.13 -26.31
C PRO A 313 -14.20 27.39 -25.54
N GLU A 314 -13.05 27.36 -26.21
CA GLU A 314 -11.75 27.67 -25.62
C GLU A 314 -11.52 29.17 -25.36
N LEU A 315 -12.27 30.07 -26.01
CA LEU A 315 -12.21 31.50 -25.74
C LEU A 315 -13.15 31.86 -24.59
N LEU A 316 -12.60 32.30 -23.46
CA LEU A 316 -13.37 32.70 -22.29
C LEU A 316 -13.27 34.20 -22.06
N LEU A 317 -14.38 34.91 -22.32
CA LEU A 317 -14.54 36.31 -21.95
C LEU A 317 -15.01 36.43 -20.50
N VAL A 318 -14.27 37.18 -19.68
CA VAL A 318 -14.67 37.52 -18.30
C VAL A 318 -14.93 39.02 -18.22
N THR A 319 -16.16 39.41 -17.86
CA THR A 319 -16.61 40.81 -17.93
C THR A 319 -17.76 41.07 -16.96
N PRO A 320 -17.88 42.26 -16.35
CA PRO A 320 -19.05 42.61 -15.55
C PRO A 320 -20.23 43.08 -16.42
N ASN A 321 -20.00 43.38 -17.71
CA ASN A 321 -21.00 43.97 -18.61
C ASN A 321 -21.98 42.89 -19.13
N PRO A 322 -23.28 42.94 -18.76
CA PRO A 322 -24.28 41.96 -19.19
C PRO A 322 -24.54 41.98 -20.70
N GLU A 323 -24.25 43.07 -21.41
CA GLU A 323 -24.40 43.14 -22.87
C GLU A 323 -23.48 42.16 -23.62
N ALA A 324 -22.41 41.71 -22.97
CA ALA A 324 -21.48 40.73 -23.51
C ALA A 324 -22.14 39.37 -23.80
N GLU A 325 -23.27 39.04 -23.16
CA GLU A 325 -23.97 37.77 -23.39
C GLU A 325 -24.46 37.64 -24.83
N ARG A 326 -25.14 38.67 -25.35
CA ARG A 326 -25.63 38.68 -26.74
C ARG A 326 -24.48 38.52 -27.73
N LEU A 327 -23.35 39.17 -27.44
CA LEU A 327 -22.16 39.12 -28.27
C LEU A 327 -21.48 37.74 -28.22
N ALA A 328 -21.30 37.18 -27.02
CA ALA A 328 -20.70 35.86 -26.83
C ALA A 328 -21.50 34.76 -27.53
N ARG A 329 -22.85 34.80 -27.44
CA ARG A 329 -23.73 33.87 -28.18
C ARG A 329 -23.61 34.02 -29.70
N ARG A 330 -23.55 35.25 -30.21
CA ARG A 330 -23.38 35.53 -31.65
C ARG A 330 -22.06 34.98 -32.18
N LEU A 331 -20.98 35.17 -31.43
CA LEU A 331 -19.64 34.71 -31.80
C LEU A 331 -19.41 33.23 -31.48
N GLY A 332 -20.25 32.64 -30.62
CA GLY A 332 -20.11 31.27 -30.13
C GLY A 332 -18.90 31.07 -29.23
N ILE A 333 -18.50 32.08 -28.45
CA ILE A 333 -17.41 32.00 -27.45
C ILE A 333 -17.95 31.76 -26.04
N SER A 334 -17.11 31.27 -25.13
CA SER A 334 -17.46 31.12 -23.73
C SER A 334 -17.45 32.48 -23.00
N LEU A 335 -18.31 32.63 -22.01
CA LEU A 335 -18.49 33.86 -21.24
C LEU A 335 -18.66 33.56 -19.77
N LEU A 336 -18.08 34.43 -18.95
CA LEU A 336 -18.34 34.53 -17.52
C LEU A 336 -18.63 36.00 -17.15
N LEU A 337 -19.85 36.27 -16.69
CA LEU A 337 -20.27 37.57 -16.18
C LEU A 337 -19.82 37.76 -14.73
N SER A 338 -18.57 38.18 -14.54
CA SER A 338 -17.99 38.40 -13.22
C SER A 338 -18.12 39.86 -12.78
N GLN A 339 -18.91 40.11 -11.73
CA GLN A 339 -19.14 41.46 -11.20
C GLN A 339 -18.50 41.69 -9.83
N ARG A 340 -18.06 40.65 -9.11
CA ARG A 340 -17.59 40.76 -7.72
C ARG A 340 -16.43 39.81 -7.43
N THR A 341 -15.73 40.08 -6.33
CA THR A 341 -14.71 39.20 -5.76
C THR A 341 -15.28 37.88 -5.18
N GLY A 342 -16.40 37.34 -5.68
CA GLY A 342 -17.12 36.18 -5.12
C GLY A 342 -17.50 35.09 -6.11
N ASP A 343 -17.14 35.19 -7.38
CA ASP A 343 -17.70 34.37 -8.47
C ASP A 343 -17.13 32.94 -8.57
N ARG A 344 -16.49 32.43 -7.51
CA ARG A 344 -15.82 31.11 -7.50
C ARG A 344 -16.76 29.97 -7.90
N LEU A 345 -18.03 30.03 -7.51
CA LEU A 345 -19.02 29.00 -7.83
C LEU A 345 -19.33 28.94 -9.34
N GLN A 346 -19.41 30.11 -10.00
CA GLN A 346 -19.60 30.19 -11.45
C GLN A 346 -18.38 29.62 -12.17
N TRP A 347 -17.17 29.92 -11.68
CA TRP A 347 -15.94 29.31 -12.20
C TRP A 347 -15.97 27.77 -12.08
N GLU A 348 -16.30 27.24 -10.90
CA GLU A 348 -16.40 25.79 -10.65
C GLU A 348 -17.47 25.08 -11.49
N THR A 349 -18.49 25.83 -11.93
CA THR A 349 -19.58 25.32 -12.77
C THR A 349 -19.19 25.35 -14.25
N LEU A 350 -18.58 26.44 -14.70
CA LEU A 350 -18.24 26.67 -16.10
C LEU A 350 -17.01 25.87 -16.52
N VAL A 351 -15.94 25.91 -15.72
CA VAL A 351 -14.62 25.35 -16.06
C VAL A 351 -14.67 23.89 -16.51
N PRO A 352 -15.36 22.96 -15.81
CA PRO A 352 -15.40 21.55 -16.20
C PRO A 352 -16.03 21.30 -17.59
N GLN A 353 -16.73 22.29 -18.13
CA GLN A 353 -17.38 22.22 -19.44
C GLN A 353 -16.52 22.83 -20.56
N LEU A 354 -15.40 23.47 -20.22
CA LEU A 354 -14.53 24.13 -21.18
C LEU A 354 -13.37 23.21 -21.60
N PRO A 355 -12.94 23.28 -22.88
CA PRO A 355 -11.68 22.67 -23.28
C PRO A 355 -10.51 23.41 -22.62
N THR A 356 -9.38 22.72 -22.45
CA THR A 356 -8.13 23.35 -22.00
C THR A 356 -7.04 23.12 -23.04
N PRO A 357 -6.12 24.09 -23.26
CA PRO A 357 -6.00 25.39 -22.58
C PRO A 357 -6.99 26.47 -23.10
N LEU A 358 -7.36 27.43 -22.24
CA LEU A 358 -8.27 28.55 -22.54
C LEU A 358 -7.58 29.79 -23.11
N LEU A 359 -8.20 30.58 -23.96
CA LEU A 359 -7.79 31.95 -24.27
C LEU A 359 -8.62 32.93 -23.43
N LEU A 360 -7.97 33.63 -22.50
CA LEU A 360 -8.66 34.53 -21.55
C LEU A 360 -8.76 35.95 -22.09
N LEU A 361 -9.98 36.48 -22.11
CA LEU A 361 -10.26 37.87 -22.47
C LEU A 361 -10.88 38.57 -21.26
N PHE A 362 -10.34 39.71 -20.83
CA PHE A 362 -10.86 40.51 -19.73
C PHE A 362 -11.41 41.83 -20.26
N HIS A 363 -12.61 42.21 -19.83
CA HIS A 363 -13.23 43.50 -20.20
C HIS A 363 -13.85 44.14 -18.96
N GLY A 364 -13.52 45.41 -18.69
CA GLY A 364 -14.13 46.17 -17.58
C GLY A 364 -13.82 45.65 -16.16
N LEU A 365 -12.84 44.75 -16.00
CA LEU A 365 -12.42 44.21 -14.70
C LEU A 365 -11.27 45.03 -14.10
N THR A 366 -11.29 45.25 -12.78
CA THR A 366 -10.14 45.85 -12.08
C THR A 366 -8.97 44.84 -12.00
N PRO A 367 -7.70 45.30 -11.91
CA PRO A 367 -6.54 44.40 -11.84
C PRO A 367 -6.61 43.38 -10.69
N ALA A 368 -7.19 43.77 -9.54
CA ALA A 368 -7.37 42.88 -8.40
C ALA A 368 -8.34 41.71 -8.71
N ILE A 369 -9.41 41.97 -9.47
CA ILE A 369 -10.36 40.93 -9.90
C ILE A 369 -9.71 40.01 -10.93
N GLN A 370 -8.95 40.56 -11.89
CA GLN A 370 -8.21 39.77 -12.88
C GLN A 370 -7.23 38.80 -12.22
N GLN A 371 -6.38 39.29 -11.31
CA GLN A 371 -5.43 38.45 -10.59
C GLN A 371 -6.14 37.36 -9.76
N LYS A 372 -7.30 37.68 -9.18
CA LYS A 372 -8.12 36.70 -8.46
C LYS A 372 -8.69 35.62 -9.39
N SER A 373 -9.19 36.00 -10.57
CA SER A 373 -9.67 35.05 -11.59
C SER A 373 -8.58 34.07 -12.03
N LEU A 374 -7.36 34.56 -12.23
CA LEU A 374 -6.21 33.71 -12.57
C LEU A 374 -5.89 32.71 -11.46
N ARG A 375 -5.82 33.16 -10.20
CA ARG A 375 -5.62 32.24 -9.06
C ARG A 375 -6.73 31.19 -8.96
N ILE A 376 -7.96 31.58 -9.29
CA ILE A 376 -9.10 30.63 -9.30
C ILE A 376 -8.90 29.56 -10.35
N LEU A 377 -8.52 29.95 -11.58
CA LEU A 377 -8.21 29.02 -12.67
C LEU A 377 -7.06 28.08 -12.33
N GLU A 378 -5.98 28.59 -11.71
CA GLU A 378 -4.87 27.74 -11.21
C GLU A 378 -5.37 26.70 -10.22
N GLN A 379 -6.21 27.10 -9.26
CA GLN A 379 -6.77 26.20 -8.25
C GLN A 379 -7.77 25.19 -8.81
N LEU A 380 -8.42 25.52 -9.94
CA LEU A 380 -9.30 24.60 -10.67
C LEU A 380 -8.56 23.76 -11.70
N ASP A 381 -7.23 23.86 -11.72
CA ASP A 381 -6.37 23.12 -12.64
C ASP A 381 -6.73 23.40 -14.10
N VAL A 382 -6.90 24.68 -14.45
CA VAL A 382 -7.22 25.12 -15.82
C VAL A 382 -6.01 25.78 -16.44
N GLU A 383 -5.59 25.29 -17.60
CA GLU A 383 -4.54 25.93 -18.38
C GLU A 383 -5.12 27.07 -19.23
N TRP A 384 -4.34 28.12 -19.46
CA TRP A 384 -4.70 29.16 -20.41
C TRP A 384 -3.52 29.61 -21.30
N LEU A 385 -3.88 30.20 -22.43
CA LEU A 385 -3.05 30.72 -23.49
C LEU A 385 -2.96 32.24 -23.37
N GLY A 386 -1.84 32.82 -23.77
CA GLY A 386 -1.48 34.22 -23.58
C GLY A 386 -1.21 34.68 -22.15
N GLN A 387 -0.75 35.93 -22.05
CA GLN A 387 -1.26 36.82 -21.02
C GLN A 387 -2.74 37.10 -21.34
N PRO A 388 -3.65 37.19 -20.35
CA PRO A 388 -5.04 37.54 -20.61
C PRO A 388 -5.15 38.86 -21.39
N LEU A 389 -5.95 38.87 -22.45
CA LEU A 389 -6.11 40.05 -23.30
C LEU A 389 -7.10 41.03 -22.65
N GLN A 390 -6.65 42.25 -22.37
CA GLN A 390 -7.50 43.31 -21.84
C GLN A 390 -8.20 44.07 -22.98
N LEU A 391 -9.50 43.86 -23.13
CA LEU A 391 -10.35 44.58 -24.07
C LEU A 391 -10.71 45.97 -23.49
N LYS A 392 -10.64 47.01 -24.32
CA LYS A 392 -11.07 48.38 -23.98
C LYS A 392 -12.56 48.57 -24.19
N SER A 393 -13.13 47.85 -25.15
CA SER A 393 -14.57 47.82 -25.40
C SER A 393 -15.00 46.44 -25.91
N LEU A 394 -16.29 46.11 -25.77
CA LEU A 394 -16.83 44.86 -26.32
C LEU A 394 -16.79 44.83 -27.87
N ALA A 395 -16.77 46.00 -28.53
CA ALA A 395 -16.66 46.07 -29.99
C ALA A 395 -15.29 45.57 -30.51
N GLU A 396 -14.24 45.66 -29.68
CA GLU A 396 -12.91 45.13 -30.01
C GLU A 396 -12.88 43.60 -30.06
N LEU A 397 -13.86 42.93 -29.45
CA LEU A 397 -13.89 41.47 -29.42
C LEU A 397 -13.87 40.91 -30.86
N GLU A 398 -14.70 41.42 -31.76
CA GLU A 398 -14.82 40.90 -33.13
C GLU A 398 -13.56 41.14 -33.98
N THR A 399 -12.83 42.22 -33.72
CA THR A 399 -11.63 42.60 -34.46
C THR A 399 -10.36 42.00 -33.87
N GLN A 400 -10.37 41.65 -32.58
CA GLN A 400 -9.22 41.08 -31.87
C GLN A 400 -9.38 39.59 -31.55
N LEU A 401 -10.44 38.93 -32.02
CA LEU A 401 -10.56 37.47 -31.90
C LEU A 401 -9.31 36.84 -32.53
N PRO A 402 -8.45 36.16 -31.73
CA PRO A 402 -7.31 35.50 -32.30
C PRO A 402 -7.81 34.46 -33.32
N PRO A 403 -7.10 34.33 -34.47
CA PRO A 403 -7.40 33.27 -35.43
C PRO A 403 -7.47 31.96 -34.65
N THR A 404 -8.43 31.09 -34.99
CA THR A 404 -8.60 29.79 -34.31
C THR A 404 -7.23 29.13 -34.26
N PRO A 405 -6.60 29.00 -33.08
CA PRO A 405 -5.38 28.21 -33.03
C PRO A 405 -5.83 26.83 -33.47
N SER A 406 -5.25 26.31 -34.56
CA SER A 406 -5.40 24.91 -34.87
C SER A 406 -5.01 24.18 -33.58
N PRO A 407 -5.93 23.41 -32.97
CA PRO A 407 -5.61 22.72 -31.74
C PRO A 407 -4.33 21.96 -32.04
N PRO A 408 -3.26 22.20 -31.28
CA PRO A 408 -2.03 21.52 -31.59
C PRO A 408 -2.32 20.04 -31.57
N THR A 409 -2.06 19.36 -32.69
CA THR A 409 -2.20 17.92 -32.73
C THR A 409 -1.31 17.40 -31.60
N PRO A 410 -1.88 16.79 -30.54
CA PRO A 410 -1.08 16.34 -29.43
C PRO A 410 -0.02 15.41 -30.01
N VAL A 411 1.24 15.72 -29.75
CA VAL A 411 2.33 14.83 -30.17
C VAL A 411 2.09 13.53 -29.41
N PRO A 412 1.79 12.40 -30.08
CA PRO A 412 1.54 11.17 -29.37
C PRO A 412 2.77 10.85 -28.51
N PHE A 413 2.53 10.43 -27.27
CA PHE A 413 3.59 9.87 -26.46
C PHE A 413 4.01 8.56 -27.12
N ARG A 414 5.28 8.44 -27.51
CA ARG A 414 5.80 7.33 -28.31
C ARG A 414 6.66 6.37 -27.52
N ARG A 415 6.99 6.71 -26.26
CA ARG A 415 7.82 5.87 -25.41
C ARG A 415 6.96 4.88 -24.64
N ILE A 416 7.58 3.76 -24.33
CA ILE A 416 6.94 2.67 -23.62
C ILE A 416 7.52 2.67 -22.22
N PRO A 417 6.67 2.80 -21.18
CA PRO A 417 7.13 2.78 -19.81
C PRO A 417 7.47 1.34 -19.41
N LEU A 418 8.70 1.11 -18.97
CA LEU A 418 9.25 -0.20 -18.61
C LEU A 418 9.70 -0.19 -17.14
N GLN A 419 9.33 -1.21 -16.39
CA GLN A 419 9.68 -1.37 -14.98
C GLN A 419 11.10 -1.93 -14.82
N ALA A 420 11.93 -1.22 -14.05
CA ALA A 420 13.20 -1.74 -13.56
C ALA A 420 13.06 -2.31 -12.13
N GLY A 421 13.97 -3.22 -11.76
CA GLY A 421 13.96 -3.98 -10.51
C GLY A 421 14.08 -3.19 -9.19
N GLN A 422 14.15 -1.86 -9.21
CA GLN A 422 14.33 -0.99 -8.04
C GLN A 422 13.24 0.09 -7.88
N GLY A 423 12.05 -0.12 -8.46
CA GLY A 423 10.98 0.90 -8.40
C GLY A 423 11.30 2.14 -9.23
N GLN A 424 12.07 1.97 -10.29
CA GLN A 424 12.31 2.99 -11.31
C GLN A 424 11.60 2.55 -12.59
N LEU A 425 11.05 3.53 -13.32
CA LEU A 425 10.57 3.30 -14.67
C LEU A 425 11.58 3.86 -15.67
N LEU A 426 11.75 3.14 -16.77
CA LEU A 426 12.51 3.55 -17.93
C LEU A 426 11.54 3.76 -19.09
N MET A 427 11.67 4.88 -19.79
CA MET A 427 10.86 5.20 -20.95
C MET A 427 11.67 4.89 -22.21
N ALA A 428 11.40 3.73 -22.83
CA ALA A 428 12.12 3.24 -24.00
C ALA A 428 11.40 3.64 -25.28
N THR A 429 12.15 3.98 -26.32
CA THR A 429 11.59 4.05 -27.67
C THR A 429 11.43 2.64 -28.23
N PRO A 430 10.53 2.43 -29.20
CA PRO A 430 10.41 1.17 -29.92
C PRO A 430 11.75 0.62 -30.44
N GLN A 431 12.63 1.48 -30.97
CA GLN A 431 13.91 1.10 -31.59
C GLN A 431 14.94 0.60 -30.58
N GLU A 432 14.84 1.08 -29.34
CA GLU A 432 15.69 0.64 -28.25
C GLU A 432 15.33 -0.76 -27.76
N ILE A 433 14.18 -1.31 -28.14
CA ILE A 433 13.73 -2.60 -27.65
C ILE A 433 14.14 -3.71 -28.60
N ALA A 434 15.09 -4.53 -28.19
CA ALA A 434 15.54 -5.68 -28.96
C ALA A 434 14.51 -6.80 -29.01
N SER A 435 13.88 -7.12 -27.87
CA SER A 435 12.91 -8.22 -27.79
C SER A 435 11.85 -8.01 -26.72
N TRP A 436 10.67 -8.58 -27.00
CA TRP A 436 9.59 -8.78 -26.04
C TRP A 436 9.37 -10.28 -25.87
N THR A 437 9.41 -10.78 -24.64
CA THR A 437 9.13 -12.18 -24.35
C THR A 437 8.09 -12.27 -23.25
N PRO A 438 6.96 -12.96 -23.47
CA PRO A 438 6.00 -13.17 -22.40
C PRO A 438 6.68 -13.97 -21.28
N THR A 439 6.44 -13.55 -20.06
CA THR A 439 6.88 -14.22 -18.82
C THR A 439 5.66 -14.46 -17.93
N ARG A 440 5.83 -15.21 -16.84
CA ARG A 440 4.72 -15.54 -15.93
C ARG A 440 4.11 -14.31 -15.25
N TYR A 441 2.93 -14.45 -14.66
CA TYR A 441 2.19 -13.36 -13.99
C TYR A 441 1.81 -12.22 -14.94
N ALA A 442 1.43 -12.56 -16.18
CA ALA A 442 1.01 -11.62 -17.21
C ALA A 442 2.01 -10.49 -17.51
N ARG A 443 3.29 -10.65 -17.13
CA ARG A 443 4.35 -9.69 -17.47
C ARG A 443 5.10 -10.08 -18.73
N TRP A 444 5.64 -9.07 -19.39
CA TRP A 444 6.54 -9.23 -20.52
C TRP A 444 7.94 -8.84 -20.08
N ARG A 445 8.91 -9.73 -20.32
CA ARG A 445 10.32 -9.37 -20.30
C ARG A 445 10.63 -8.56 -21.54
N VAL A 446 11.23 -7.40 -21.34
CA VAL A 446 11.65 -6.50 -22.39
C VAL A 446 13.16 -6.37 -22.33
N VAL A 447 13.84 -6.75 -23.41
CA VAL A 447 15.29 -6.60 -23.54
C VAL A 447 15.57 -5.41 -24.42
N LEU A 448 16.38 -4.48 -23.92
CA LEU A 448 16.84 -3.33 -24.69
C LEU A 448 18.06 -3.68 -25.57
N ALA A 449 18.34 -2.85 -26.57
CA ALA A 449 19.47 -2.97 -27.47
C ALA A 449 20.83 -2.95 -26.75
N ASP A 450 20.89 -2.31 -25.58
CA ASP A 450 22.08 -2.29 -24.70
C ASP A 450 22.20 -3.51 -23.78
N GLY A 451 21.26 -4.46 -23.86
CA GLY A 451 21.22 -5.68 -23.05
C GLY A 451 20.57 -5.51 -21.68
N GLN A 452 20.00 -4.34 -21.34
CA GLN A 452 19.21 -4.21 -20.11
C GLN A 452 17.93 -5.04 -20.19
N VAL A 453 17.56 -5.65 -19.05
CA VAL A 453 16.36 -6.48 -18.90
C VAL A 453 15.36 -5.76 -17.99
N LEU A 454 14.18 -5.49 -18.53
CA LEU A 454 13.09 -4.74 -17.89
C LEU A 454 11.76 -5.49 -18.04
N HIS A 455 10.69 -4.96 -17.46
CA HIS A 455 9.37 -5.61 -17.45
C HIS A 455 8.23 -4.66 -17.83
N HIS A 456 7.19 -5.19 -18.47
CA HIS A 456 5.95 -4.49 -18.80
C HIS A 456 4.73 -5.32 -18.36
N PRO A 457 3.68 -4.74 -17.75
CA PRO A 457 2.54 -5.51 -17.21
C PRO A 457 1.45 -5.86 -18.25
N GLY A 458 1.44 -5.16 -19.39
CA GLY A 458 0.45 -5.36 -20.45
C GLY A 458 1.01 -6.09 -21.67
N PRO A 459 0.15 -6.53 -22.61
CA PRO A 459 0.58 -7.08 -23.89
C PRO A 459 1.44 -6.07 -24.67
N ILE A 460 2.18 -6.58 -25.66
CA ILE A 460 2.95 -5.74 -26.57
C ILE A 460 2.03 -4.68 -27.18
N PRO A 461 2.38 -3.37 -27.11
CA PRO A 461 1.60 -2.33 -27.76
C PRO A 461 1.41 -2.62 -29.26
N PRO A 462 0.22 -2.36 -29.84
CA PRO A 462 -0.06 -2.64 -31.24
C PRO A 462 0.98 -2.02 -32.19
N GLY A 463 1.44 -2.80 -33.18
CA GLY A 463 2.40 -2.33 -34.19
C GLY A 463 3.88 -2.45 -33.81
N LEU A 464 4.20 -2.99 -32.63
CA LEU A 464 5.58 -3.30 -32.25
C LEU A 464 5.92 -4.77 -32.53
N PRO A 465 7.11 -5.06 -33.07
CA PRO A 465 7.51 -6.43 -33.37
C PRO A 465 7.80 -7.21 -32.09
N ARG A 466 7.58 -8.52 -32.19
CA ARG A 466 8.09 -9.58 -31.31
C ARG A 466 9.53 -9.31 -30.87
N VAL A 467 10.36 -9.33 -31.91
CA VAL A 467 11.81 -9.40 -31.85
C VAL A 467 12.33 -8.59 -33.04
N GLN A 468 13.33 -7.76 -32.80
CA GLN A 468 13.98 -6.99 -33.84
C GLN A 468 15.23 -7.71 -34.32
N ALA A 469 15.19 -8.25 -35.54
CA ALA A 469 16.30 -9.01 -36.14
C ALA A 469 17.64 -8.26 -36.10
N ALA A 470 17.61 -6.93 -36.23
CA ALA A 470 18.81 -6.10 -36.23
C ALA A 470 19.62 -6.17 -34.93
N HIS A 471 18.98 -6.53 -33.81
CA HIS A 471 19.61 -6.64 -32.50
C HIS A 471 19.99 -8.08 -32.13
N LEU A 472 19.65 -9.06 -32.96
CA LEU A 472 19.96 -10.46 -32.68
C LEU A 472 21.39 -10.82 -33.09
N GLN A 473 22.09 -11.54 -32.23
CA GLN A 473 23.38 -12.18 -32.52
C GLN A 473 23.24 -13.68 -32.30
N GLU A 474 23.45 -14.49 -33.34
CA GLU A 474 23.32 -15.95 -33.29
C GLU A 474 21.96 -16.44 -32.74
N GLY A 475 20.88 -15.72 -33.07
CA GLY A 475 19.52 -16.04 -32.59
C GLY A 475 19.25 -15.69 -31.13
N LYS A 476 20.12 -14.90 -30.49
CA LYS A 476 19.93 -14.37 -29.13
C LYS A 476 19.80 -12.86 -29.14
N ASP A 477 19.00 -12.32 -28.23
CA ASP A 477 18.95 -10.87 -28.00
C ASP A 477 20.21 -10.36 -27.26
N PRO A 478 20.42 -9.03 -27.13
CA PRO A 478 21.62 -8.46 -26.49
C PRO A 478 21.81 -8.84 -25.03
N ALA A 479 20.74 -9.25 -24.33
CA ALA A 479 20.86 -9.81 -22.99
C ALA A 479 21.24 -11.30 -23.02
N GLY A 480 21.26 -11.96 -24.17
CA GLY A 480 21.66 -13.34 -24.35
C GLY A 480 20.51 -14.35 -24.28
N PHE A 481 19.24 -13.90 -24.27
CA PHE A 481 18.11 -14.82 -24.31
C PHE A 481 17.88 -15.32 -25.74
N PRO A 482 17.64 -16.62 -25.95
CA PRO A 482 17.29 -17.15 -27.26
C PRO A 482 15.93 -16.62 -27.71
N GLN A 483 15.81 -16.26 -28.98
CA GLN A 483 14.60 -15.75 -29.59
C GLN A 483 14.15 -16.64 -30.77
N PRO A 484 12.84 -16.77 -31.01
CA PRO A 484 12.34 -17.46 -32.19
C PRO A 484 12.78 -16.75 -33.49
N LEU A 485 12.95 -17.51 -34.57
CA LEU A 485 13.45 -17.00 -35.87
C LEU A 485 12.49 -16.03 -36.59
N GLU A 486 11.22 -16.00 -36.19
CA GLU A 486 10.22 -15.09 -36.75
C GLU A 486 10.49 -13.66 -36.27
N CYS A 487 10.97 -12.81 -37.19
CA CYS A 487 11.29 -11.41 -36.93
C CYS A 487 10.44 -10.50 -37.81
N ASP A 488 9.81 -9.51 -37.20
CA ASP A 488 9.08 -8.47 -37.91
C ASP A 488 9.95 -7.21 -38.02
N ALA A 489 10.01 -6.60 -39.20
CA ALA A 489 10.69 -5.32 -39.38
C ALA A 489 9.84 -4.19 -38.79
N LEU A 490 10.45 -3.30 -38.00
CA LEU A 490 9.80 -2.06 -37.60
C LEU A 490 9.54 -1.20 -38.85
N PRO A 491 8.37 -0.54 -38.94
CA PRO A 491 8.23 0.55 -39.90
C PRO A 491 9.28 1.64 -39.59
N PRO A 492 9.88 2.27 -40.61
CA PRO A 492 10.80 3.38 -40.41
C PRO A 492 10.08 4.48 -39.63
N GLN A 493 10.64 4.88 -38.49
CA GLN A 493 10.09 6.02 -37.76
C GLN A 493 10.47 7.32 -38.45
N PRO A 494 9.55 8.30 -38.49
CA PRO A 494 9.92 9.64 -38.90
C PRO A 494 11.00 10.16 -37.96
N THR A 495 12.09 10.68 -38.54
CA THR A 495 13.07 11.47 -37.80
C THR A 495 12.35 12.65 -37.18
N ASP A 496 12.26 12.65 -35.84
CA ASP A 496 11.67 13.79 -35.15
C ASP A 496 12.53 15.03 -35.46
N PRO A 497 11.90 16.19 -35.75
CA PRO A 497 12.63 17.45 -35.82
C PRO A 497 13.38 17.66 -34.49
N GLU A 498 14.48 18.41 -34.48
CA GLU A 498 15.22 18.75 -33.25
C GLU A 498 14.25 19.31 -32.20
N LEU A 499 13.84 18.45 -31.25
CA LEU A 499 12.90 18.80 -30.20
C LEU A 499 13.70 19.40 -29.04
N PRO A 500 13.29 20.56 -28.50
CA PRO A 500 13.93 21.10 -27.32
C PRO A 500 13.78 20.14 -26.13
N GLU A 501 14.82 20.02 -25.33
CA GLU A 501 14.87 19.05 -24.23
C GLU A 501 13.90 19.43 -23.11
N HIS A 502 14.02 20.67 -22.64
CA HIS A 502 13.12 21.28 -21.65
C HIS A 502 13.23 22.80 -21.67
N LEU A 503 12.22 23.43 -21.07
CA LEU A 503 12.09 24.88 -20.95
C LEU A 503 12.02 25.28 -19.48
N LEU A 504 12.88 26.21 -19.08
CA LEU A 504 12.96 26.74 -17.72
C LEU A 504 12.50 28.20 -17.67
N GLN A 505 11.66 28.53 -16.70
CA GLN A 505 11.34 29.92 -16.36
C GLN A 505 12.53 30.54 -15.62
N THR A 506 13.03 31.65 -16.14
CA THR A 506 14.11 32.47 -15.54
C THR A 506 13.57 33.85 -15.14
N SER A 507 14.41 34.66 -14.49
CA SER A 507 14.07 36.05 -14.14
C SER A 507 13.98 36.97 -15.36
N GLY A 508 14.59 36.61 -16.49
CA GLY A 508 14.64 37.43 -17.71
C GLY A 508 13.77 36.94 -18.87
N GLY A 509 12.90 35.95 -18.62
CA GLY A 509 12.13 35.25 -19.66
C GLY A 509 12.25 33.74 -19.52
N ALA A 510 12.44 33.03 -20.61
CA ALA A 510 12.56 31.58 -20.64
C ALA A 510 13.94 31.15 -21.16
N CYS A 511 14.44 30.03 -20.66
CA CYS A 511 15.66 29.40 -21.15
C CYS A 511 15.32 28.02 -21.70
N TRP A 512 15.51 27.88 -23.00
CA TRP A 512 15.55 26.59 -23.67
C TRP A 512 16.87 25.93 -23.32
N GLN A 513 16.80 24.67 -22.91
CA GLN A 513 17.95 23.80 -22.86
C GLN A 513 17.81 22.77 -23.99
N LEU A 514 18.84 22.70 -24.83
CA LEU A 514 18.89 21.81 -25.99
C LEU A 514 19.73 20.56 -25.68
N ASP A 515 19.67 19.60 -26.59
CA ASP A 515 20.30 18.29 -26.44
C ASP A 515 21.83 18.33 -26.36
N ASP A 516 22.45 19.33 -26.98
CA ASP A 516 23.89 19.59 -26.92
C ASP A 516 24.32 20.27 -25.61
N GLY A 517 23.38 20.50 -24.69
CA GLY A 517 23.58 21.20 -23.42
C GLY A 517 23.63 22.72 -23.56
N SER A 518 23.50 23.26 -24.78
CA SER A 518 23.42 24.69 -25.00
C SER A 518 22.15 25.27 -24.39
N ARG A 519 22.24 26.55 -24.02
CA ARG A 519 21.17 27.30 -23.40
C ARG A 519 20.81 28.49 -24.27
N HIS A 520 19.57 28.51 -24.75
CA HIS A 520 19.03 29.61 -25.53
C HIS A 520 18.01 30.37 -24.70
N THR A 521 18.40 31.54 -24.21
CA THR A 521 17.48 32.44 -23.52
C THR A 521 16.66 33.21 -24.52
N THR A 522 15.34 33.24 -24.31
CA THR A 522 14.41 34.10 -25.04
C THR A 522 13.85 35.16 -24.10
N SER A 523 13.53 36.33 -24.65
CA SER A 523 12.82 37.39 -23.93
C SER A 523 11.35 37.04 -23.67
N LEU A 524 10.83 35.98 -24.30
CA LEU A 524 9.50 35.45 -24.02
C LEU A 524 9.46 34.84 -22.61
N ASP A 525 8.33 34.96 -21.92
CA ASP A 525 8.08 34.16 -20.72
C ASP A 525 7.94 32.67 -21.07
N ALA A 526 8.16 31.77 -20.09
CA ALA A 526 8.20 30.33 -20.38
C ALA A 526 6.86 29.77 -20.84
N GLU A 527 5.75 30.42 -20.48
CA GLU A 527 4.43 29.98 -20.93
C GLU A 527 4.23 30.30 -22.40
N THR A 528 4.59 31.52 -22.81
CA THR A 528 4.57 31.94 -24.21
C THR A 528 5.54 31.13 -25.06
N ALA A 529 6.76 30.87 -24.56
CA ALA A 529 7.73 30.02 -25.24
C ALA A 529 7.24 28.56 -25.35
N ALA A 530 6.62 28.00 -24.29
CA ALA A 530 6.08 26.64 -24.32
C ALA A 530 4.98 26.47 -25.39
N ARG A 531 4.16 27.49 -25.62
CA ARG A 531 3.07 27.45 -26.63
C ARG A 531 3.58 27.33 -28.06
N LEU A 532 4.79 27.79 -28.34
CA LEU A 532 5.42 27.61 -29.64
C LEU A 532 5.83 26.13 -29.87
N HIS A 533 5.82 25.31 -28.82
CA HIS A 533 6.19 23.90 -28.83
C HIS A 533 5.12 23.06 -28.11
N PRO A 534 3.99 22.78 -28.75
CA PRO A 534 2.83 22.16 -28.10
C PRO A 534 3.06 20.75 -27.56
N GLY A 535 4.18 20.11 -27.90
CA GLY A 535 4.61 18.85 -27.28
C GLY A 535 5.16 19.01 -25.86
N LEU A 536 5.36 20.23 -25.35
CA LEU A 536 5.82 20.47 -23.99
C LEU A 536 4.71 20.33 -22.95
N VAL A 537 5.06 19.70 -21.83
CA VAL A 537 4.16 19.49 -20.69
C VAL A 537 4.80 20.04 -19.42
N ARG A 538 4.00 20.77 -18.65
CA ARG A 538 4.45 21.39 -17.40
C ARG A 538 4.63 20.33 -16.31
N VAL A 539 5.84 20.23 -15.78
CA VAL A 539 6.19 19.26 -14.72
C VAL A 539 6.43 19.91 -13.37
N THR A 540 6.80 21.20 -13.36
CA THR A 540 6.84 22.02 -12.15
C THR A 540 6.35 23.43 -12.46
N ARG A 541 6.22 24.28 -11.43
CA ARG A 541 5.86 25.70 -11.63
C ARG A 541 6.78 26.45 -12.59
N LYS A 542 8.03 26.00 -12.77
CA LYS A 542 9.05 26.69 -13.56
C LYS A 542 9.66 25.83 -14.67
N CYS A 543 9.14 24.63 -14.91
CA CYS A 543 9.74 23.68 -15.83
C CYS A 543 8.70 22.97 -16.67
N TRP A 544 8.95 22.95 -17.98
CA TRP A 544 8.21 22.19 -18.97
C TRP A 544 9.17 21.25 -19.67
N VAL A 545 8.73 20.03 -19.92
CA VAL A 545 9.53 19.00 -20.59
C VAL A 545 8.73 18.42 -21.73
N HIS A 546 9.43 17.98 -22.77
CA HIS A 546 8.78 17.20 -23.79
C HIS A 546 8.65 15.74 -23.28
N PRO A 547 7.45 15.14 -23.22
CA PRO A 547 7.25 13.79 -22.65
C PRO A 547 8.14 12.72 -23.31
N ASN A 548 8.31 12.80 -24.64
CA ASN A 548 9.21 11.92 -25.39
C ASN A 548 10.71 12.13 -25.12
N ARG A 549 11.08 13.05 -24.21
CA ARG A 549 12.45 13.25 -23.73
C ARG A 549 12.67 12.71 -22.32
N ILE A 550 11.61 12.28 -21.65
CA ILE A 550 11.71 11.63 -20.34
C ILE A 550 12.32 10.25 -20.58
N ARG A 551 13.42 9.97 -19.89
CA ARG A 551 14.16 8.72 -19.94
C ARG A 551 13.88 7.83 -18.74
N HIS A 552 13.84 8.40 -17.54
CA HIS A 552 13.51 7.67 -16.32
C HIS A 552 12.54 8.42 -15.44
N THR A 553 11.78 7.68 -14.64
CA THR A 553 10.97 8.24 -13.56
C THR A 553 11.16 7.44 -12.27
N SER A 554 10.99 8.12 -11.15
CA SER A 554 10.91 7.54 -9.80
C SER A 554 9.94 8.36 -8.97
N ALA A 555 9.65 7.93 -7.74
CA ALA A 555 8.67 8.59 -6.87
C ALA A 555 8.86 10.11 -6.69
N ARG A 556 10.08 10.65 -6.84
CA ARG A 556 10.39 12.07 -6.58
C ARG A 556 11.13 12.79 -7.69
N GLN A 557 11.46 12.11 -8.79
CA GLN A 557 12.21 12.74 -9.87
C GLN A 557 11.89 12.12 -11.23
N ILE A 558 12.03 12.94 -12.27
CA ILE A 558 12.15 12.49 -13.66
C ILE A 558 13.57 12.79 -14.15
N VAL A 559 14.06 11.97 -15.07
CA VAL A 559 15.37 12.12 -15.71
C VAL A 559 15.14 12.18 -17.21
N LEU A 560 15.71 13.18 -17.87
CA LEU A 560 15.62 13.36 -19.32
C LEU A 560 16.74 12.61 -20.05
N ASP A 561 16.67 12.52 -21.39
CA ASP A 561 17.69 11.85 -22.21
C ASP A 561 19.11 12.40 -22.03
N SER A 562 19.28 13.70 -21.72
CA SER A 562 20.61 14.27 -21.42
C SER A 562 21.17 13.83 -20.06
N GLY A 563 20.37 13.14 -19.25
CA GLY A 563 20.66 12.87 -17.83
C GLY A 563 20.23 14.00 -16.89
N THR A 564 19.64 15.09 -17.40
CA THR A 564 19.08 16.17 -16.57
C THR A 564 18.02 15.63 -15.62
N LYS A 565 18.18 15.88 -14.32
CA LYS A 565 17.27 15.43 -13.26
C LYS A 565 16.35 16.57 -12.83
N ILE A 566 15.04 16.34 -12.90
CA ILE A 566 14.03 17.30 -12.47
C ILE A 566 13.29 16.70 -11.27
N GLN A 567 13.33 17.40 -10.14
CA GLN A 567 12.57 17.02 -8.96
C GLN A 567 11.09 17.29 -9.20
N ILE A 568 10.26 16.30 -8.92
CA ILE A 568 8.80 16.41 -8.97
C ILE A 568 8.27 16.38 -7.54
N THR A 569 7.30 17.24 -7.25
CA THR A 569 6.54 17.17 -5.99
C THR A 569 5.25 16.41 -6.25
N ALA A 570 4.73 15.69 -5.26
CA ALA A 570 3.38 15.15 -5.32
C ALA A 570 2.40 16.32 -5.45
N SER A 571 2.01 16.59 -6.69
CA SER A 571 1.29 17.77 -7.11
C SER A 571 0.44 17.42 -8.32
N GLN A 572 -0.49 18.30 -8.67
CA GLN A 572 -1.36 18.11 -9.84
C GLN A 572 -0.56 17.93 -11.15
N HIS A 573 0.63 18.55 -11.28
CA HIS A 573 1.52 18.34 -12.42
C HIS A 573 2.04 16.90 -12.51
N SER A 574 2.31 16.27 -11.38
CA SER A 574 2.73 14.87 -11.29
C SER A 574 1.59 13.93 -11.71
N PHE A 575 0.35 14.21 -11.31
CA PHE A 575 -0.81 13.43 -11.73
C PHE A 575 -1.10 13.55 -13.25
N ARG A 576 -0.98 14.76 -13.80
CA ARG A 576 -1.13 14.98 -15.25
C ARG A 576 -0.07 14.26 -16.05
N LEU A 577 1.19 14.37 -15.60
CA LEU A 577 2.28 13.69 -16.26
C LEU A 577 2.13 12.17 -16.15
N SER A 578 1.67 11.61 -15.03
CA SER A 578 1.42 10.16 -14.95
C SER A 578 0.30 9.70 -15.89
N ASN A 579 -0.79 10.46 -16.01
CA ASN A 579 -1.86 10.15 -16.98
C ASN A 579 -1.36 10.21 -18.42
N LEU A 580 -0.56 11.22 -18.75
CA LEU A 580 0.00 11.36 -20.09
C LEU A 580 0.99 10.25 -20.45
N LEU A 581 1.78 9.80 -19.46
CA LEU A 581 2.69 8.66 -19.61
C LEU A 581 1.98 7.31 -19.55
N GLU A 582 0.65 7.32 -19.31
CA GLU A 582 -0.18 6.12 -19.14
C GLU A 582 0.33 5.18 -18.03
N ILE A 583 0.86 5.76 -16.94
CA ILE A 583 1.36 5.02 -15.77
C ILE A 583 0.53 5.32 -14.52
N PRO A 584 0.31 4.33 -13.63
CA PRO A 584 -0.41 4.55 -12.39
C PRO A 584 0.39 5.38 -11.38
N ALA A 585 1.73 5.32 -11.42
CA ALA A 585 2.64 6.18 -10.66
C ALA A 585 4.05 6.16 -11.26
N PHE A 586 4.90 7.12 -10.88
CA PHE A 586 6.26 7.29 -11.42
C PHE A 586 7.27 6.20 -11.07
N ASP A 587 6.93 5.30 -10.15
CA ASP A 587 7.79 4.22 -9.68
C ASP A 587 7.22 2.82 -9.98
N ARG A 588 6.01 2.73 -10.56
CA ARG A 588 5.32 1.44 -10.77
C ARG A 588 4.39 1.42 -11.98
N LEU A 589 4.31 0.27 -12.65
CA LEU A 589 3.36 0.01 -13.74
C LEU A 589 2.13 -0.81 -13.33
N GLY A 590 2.10 -1.41 -12.13
CA GLY A 590 0.96 -2.20 -11.66
C GLY A 590 1.16 -2.87 -10.29
N PRO A 591 0.08 -3.39 -9.67
CA PRO A 591 0.13 -3.98 -8.33
C PRO A 591 0.92 -5.31 -8.27
N ASP A 592 0.82 -6.15 -9.30
CA ASP A 592 1.44 -7.49 -9.32
C ASP A 592 2.97 -7.44 -9.40
N LEU A 593 3.52 -6.42 -10.07
CA LEU A 593 4.97 -6.20 -10.15
C LEU A 593 5.56 -5.80 -8.80
N HIS A 594 4.78 -5.19 -7.90
CA HIS A 594 5.29 -4.70 -6.63
C HIS A 594 5.86 -5.82 -5.75
N GLN A 595 5.21 -6.98 -5.73
CA GLN A 595 5.63 -8.12 -4.92
C GLN A 595 6.96 -8.71 -5.41
N LEU A 596 7.12 -8.80 -6.74
CA LEU A 596 8.37 -9.24 -7.37
C LEU A 596 9.51 -8.23 -7.13
N LEU A 597 9.20 -6.94 -7.13
CA LEU A 597 10.16 -5.86 -6.83
C LEU A 597 10.66 -5.94 -5.39
N GLN A 598 9.79 -6.24 -4.41
CA GLN A 598 10.19 -6.40 -3.01
C GLN A 598 11.23 -7.52 -2.82
N LEU A 599 11.12 -8.60 -3.61
CA LEU A 599 12.07 -9.71 -3.62
C LEU A 599 13.28 -9.50 -4.54
N GLY A 600 13.26 -8.44 -5.36
CA GLY A 600 14.27 -8.18 -6.39
C GLY A 600 14.33 -9.27 -7.46
N ILE A 601 13.19 -9.88 -7.81
CA ILE A 601 13.10 -10.94 -8.82
C ILE A 601 13.26 -10.33 -10.21
N ARG A 602 14.11 -10.95 -11.04
CA ARG A 602 14.31 -10.63 -12.45
C ARG A 602 14.66 -11.88 -13.26
N ASP A 603 14.57 -11.77 -14.58
CA ASP A 603 14.93 -12.84 -15.51
C ASP A 603 16.42 -12.83 -15.82
N PHE A 604 16.99 -14.02 -16.04
CA PHE A 604 18.40 -14.18 -16.43
C PHE A 604 18.53 -15.04 -17.69
N PRO A 605 19.43 -14.68 -18.62
CA PRO A 605 19.68 -15.41 -19.87
C PRO A 605 20.47 -16.71 -19.65
N PHE A 606 20.96 -16.91 -18.43
CA PHE A 606 21.73 -18.06 -18.02
C PHE A 606 21.12 -18.67 -16.76
N GLU A 607 21.40 -19.94 -16.55
CA GLU A 607 20.98 -20.67 -15.37
C GLU A 607 21.83 -20.27 -14.15
N LEU A 608 21.20 -19.69 -13.13
CA LEU A 608 21.83 -19.23 -11.90
C LEU A 608 22.56 -20.35 -11.16
N ALA A 609 22.00 -21.57 -11.18
CA ALA A 609 22.61 -22.76 -10.59
C ALA A 609 23.90 -23.20 -11.30
N ARG A 610 24.18 -22.70 -12.51
CA ARG A 610 25.41 -22.99 -13.28
C ARG A 610 26.27 -21.76 -13.55
N ALA A 611 25.80 -20.58 -13.14
CA ALA A 611 26.50 -19.32 -13.34
C ALA A 611 27.87 -19.31 -12.64
N SER A 612 28.83 -18.62 -13.27
CA SER A 612 30.15 -18.41 -12.70
C SER A 612 30.09 -17.57 -11.43
N ALA A 613 31.12 -17.68 -10.57
CA ALA A 613 31.22 -16.86 -9.36
C ALA A 613 31.22 -15.35 -9.67
N GLU A 614 31.84 -14.95 -10.78
CA GLU A 614 31.89 -13.57 -11.25
C GLU A 614 30.49 -13.03 -11.58
N LEU A 615 29.71 -13.77 -12.38
CA LEU A 615 28.33 -13.40 -12.72
C LEU A 615 27.48 -13.30 -11.45
N LEU A 616 27.55 -14.29 -10.56
CA LEU A 616 26.77 -14.27 -9.31
C LEU A 616 27.10 -13.05 -8.45
N ARG A 617 28.38 -12.71 -8.27
CA ARG A 617 28.80 -11.54 -7.46
C ARG A 617 28.42 -10.21 -8.12
N ARG A 618 28.50 -10.13 -9.45
CA ARG A 618 28.07 -8.95 -10.20
C ARG A 618 26.57 -8.68 -10.03
N HIS A 619 25.78 -9.74 -9.99
CA HIS A 619 24.32 -9.64 -10.05
C HIS A 619 23.64 -9.58 -8.68
N PHE A 620 24.24 -10.13 -7.62
CA PHE A 620 23.58 -10.26 -6.32
C PHE A 620 24.43 -9.68 -5.19
N ALA A 621 23.92 -8.60 -4.59
CA ALA A 621 24.55 -7.96 -3.44
C ALA A 621 24.26 -8.69 -2.12
N ASN A 622 23.19 -9.49 -2.06
CA ASN A 622 22.81 -10.23 -0.86
C ASN A 622 22.24 -11.62 -1.17
N ALA A 623 22.31 -12.51 -0.19
CA ALA A 623 21.88 -13.91 -0.33
C ALA A 623 20.37 -14.05 -0.54
N ASN A 624 19.54 -13.18 0.05
CA ASN A 624 18.09 -13.26 -0.08
C ASN A 624 17.64 -13.06 -1.54
N GLN A 625 18.19 -12.05 -2.22
CA GLN A 625 17.93 -11.82 -3.65
C GLN A 625 18.36 -13.01 -4.51
N LEU A 626 19.54 -13.59 -4.24
CA LEU A 626 20.00 -14.77 -4.97
C LEU A 626 19.09 -15.97 -4.74
N ILE A 627 18.67 -16.23 -3.50
CA ILE A 627 17.73 -17.30 -3.16
C ILE A 627 16.41 -17.10 -3.89
N ALA A 628 15.81 -15.91 -3.81
CA ALA A 628 14.52 -15.61 -4.45
C ALA A 628 14.58 -15.78 -5.98
N ASN A 629 15.63 -15.28 -6.63
CA ASN A 629 15.79 -15.41 -8.08
C ASN A 629 16.09 -16.85 -8.51
N LEU A 630 16.87 -17.61 -7.73
CA LEU A 630 17.13 -19.02 -8.02
C LEU A 630 15.88 -19.87 -7.89
N LEU A 631 15.08 -19.64 -6.84
CA LEU A 631 13.75 -20.23 -6.66
C LEU A 631 12.86 -19.91 -7.86
N TYR A 632 12.72 -18.62 -8.18
CA TYR A 632 11.87 -18.18 -9.28
C TYR A 632 12.27 -18.81 -10.63
N GLN A 633 13.56 -18.83 -10.95
CA GLN A 633 14.05 -19.48 -12.17
C GLN A 633 13.81 -21.00 -12.16
N SER A 634 13.95 -21.66 -11.00
CA SER A 634 13.69 -23.10 -10.89
C SER A 634 12.21 -23.44 -11.06
N TYR A 635 11.32 -22.59 -10.56
CA TYR A 635 9.89 -22.68 -10.78
C TYR A 635 9.55 -22.54 -12.27
N ASP A 636 10.09 -21.52 -12.94
CA ASP A 636 9.92 -21.32 -14.38
C ASP A 636 10.38 -22.55 -15.18
N MET A 637 11.53 -23.11 -14.82
CA MET A 637 12.05 -24.34 -15.44
C MET A 637 11.13 -25.53 -15.21
N TYR A 638 10.68 -25.76 -13.97
CA TYR A 638 9.82 -26.89 -13.64
C TYR A 638 8.51 -26.84 -14.41
N GLU A 639 7.86 -25.68 -14.45
CA GLU A 639 6.60 -25.59 -15.17
C GLU A 639 6.74 -25.64 -16.68
N SER A 640 7.86 -25.17 -17.25
CA SER A 640 8.09 -25.29 -18.70
C SER A 640 8.41 -26.72 -19.15
N SER A 641 8.98 -27.54 -18.26
CA SER A 641 9.52 -28.87 -18.62
C SER A 641 8.88 -30.05 -17.87
N GLY A 642 8.12 -29.80 -16.80
CA GLY A 642 7.67 -30.78 -15.82
C GLY A 642 8.79 -31.36 -14.94
N ILE A 643 10.04 -30.88 -15.06
CA ILE A 643 11.21 -31.48 -14.42
C ILE A 643 11.93 -30.44 -13.58
N LEU A 644 12.13 -30.75 -12.29
CA LEU A 644 12.94 -29.95 -11.38
C LEU A 644 14.35 -30.57 -11.31
N PRO A 645 15.34 -30.03 -12.05
CA PRO A 645 16.65 -30.70 -12.24
C PRO A 645 17.48 -30.83 -10.95
N TYR A 646 17.04 -30.18 -9.89
CA TYR A 646 17.81 -29.91 -8.70
C TYR A 646 17.33 -30.60 -7.43
N GLY A 647 16.39 -31.54 -7.58
CA GLY A 647 15.77 -32.25 -6.48
C GLY A 647 14.42 -31.65 -6.10
N ASP A 648 13.52 -32.55 -5.75
CA ASP A 648 12.08 -32.36 -5.54
C ASP A 648 11.71 -32.30 -4.05
N SER A 649 12.70 -32.08 -3.18
CA SER A 649 12.50 -31.83 -1.75
C SER A 649 13.31 -30.63 -1.29
N PHE A 650 12.88 -29.99 -0.21
CA PHE A 650 13.60 -28.87 0.41
C PHE A 650 15.08 -29.17 0.67
N SER A 651 15.38 -30.33 1.25
CA SER A 651 16.76 -30.74 1.52
C SER A 651 17.55 -30.95 0.24
N ALA A 652 16.99 -31.69 -0.74
CA ALA A 652 17.69 -31.91 -2.00
C ALA A 652 17.95 -30.59 -2.74
N TYR A 653 16.95 -29.70 -2.81
CA TYR A 653 17.07 -28.40 -3.44
C TYR A 653 18.04 -27.47 -2.70
N PHE A 654 18.04 -27.48 -1.36
CA PHE A 654 19.03 -26.71 -0.61
C PHE A 654 20.46 -27.20 -0.90
N TYR A 655 20.68 -28.52 -0.84
CA TYR A 655 22.03 -29.08 -0.93
C TYR A 655 22.60 -29.14 -2.35
N ARG A 656 21.76 -29.32 -3.38
CA ARG A 656 22.22 -29.51 -4.76
C ARG A 656 22.49 -28.17 -5.47
N PRO A 657 21.50 -27.35 -5.85
CA PRO A 657 21.77 -26.08 -6.52
C PRO A 657 22.14 -24.97 -5.53
N LEU A 658 21.43 -24.85 -4.42
CA LEU A 658 21.40 -23.59 -3.69
C LEU A 658 22.68 -23.40 -2.85
N GLN A 659 23.08 -24.39 -2.06
CA GLN A 659 24.30 -24.33 -1.26
C GLN A 659 25.53 -24.11 -2.13
N ALA A 660 25.64 -24.81 -3.27
CA ALA A 660 26.74 -24.65 -4.21
C ALA A 660 26.76 -23.24 -4.83
N THR A 661 25.59 -22.70 -5.18
CA THR A 661 25.46 -21.35 -5.75
C THR A 661 25.79 -20.27 -4.71
N LEU A 662 25.31 -20.40 -3.47
CA LEU A 662 25.63 -19.52 -2.35
C LEU A 662 27.13 -19.51 -2.05
N TYR A 663 27.79 -20.66 -2.10
CA TYR A 663 29.24 -20.76 -1.96
C TYR A 663 29.99 -20.04 -3.10
N ARG A 664 29.62 -20.28 -4.37
CA ARG A 664 30.25 -19.59 -5.52
C ARG A 664 30.07 -18.07 -5.45
N ALA A 665 28.87 -17.63 -5.07
CA ALA A 665 28.55 -16.21 -4.88
C ALA A 665 29.34 -15.57 -3.72
N GLY A 666 29.94 -16.36 -2.82
CA GLY A 666 30.74 -15.87 -1.69
C GLY A 666 29.95 -15.67 -0.39
N PHE A 667 28.69 -16.10 -0.34
CA PHE A 667 27.87 -16.07 0.88
C PHE A 667 28.19 -17.22 1.85
N LEU A 668 28.92 -18.24 1.38
CA LEU A 668 29.47 -19.32 2.18
C LEU A 668 30.97 -19.45 1.93
N THR A 669 31.71 -19.79 2.97
CA THR A 669 33.14 -20.16 2.90
C THR A 669 33.32 -21.67 3.02
N ARG A 670 34.50 -22.17 2.62
CA ARG A 670 34.81 -23.61 2.67
C ARG A 670 34.79 -24.17 4.09
N SER A 671 35.19 -23.38 5.09
CA SER A 671 35.14 -23.76 6.51
C SER A 671 33.69 -23.84 6.99
N GLN A 672 32.83 -22.90 6.60
CA GLN A 672 31.40 -22.91 6.95
C GLN A 672 30.63 -24.07 6.31
N LEU A 673 31.05 -24.54 5.13
CA LEU A 673 30.49 -25.75 4.52
C LEU A 673 30.80 -27.03 5.31
N ARG A 674 31.98 -27.07 5.93
CA ARG A 674 32.50 -28.21 6.71
C ARG A 674 32.15 -28.15 8.19
N ALA A 675 31.55 -27.05 8.65
CA ALA A 675 31.19 -26.87 10.05
C ALA A 675 30.21 -27.96 10.50
N PRO A 676 30.42 -28.58 11.67
CA PRO A 676 29.53 -29.59 12.20
C PRO A 676 28.13 -29.02 12.48
N TRP A 677 27.11 -29.88 12.38
CA TRP A 677 25.69 -29.52 12.42
C TRP A 677 25.24 -28.87 13.75
N ARG A 678 26.02 -28.99 14.83
CA ARG A 678 25.66 -28.57 16.20
C ARG A 678 26.01 -27.13 16.56
N ALA A 679 26.72 -26.39 15.71
CA ALA A 679 26.87 -24.94 15.86
C ALA A 679 25.89 -24.26 14.90
N LEU A 680 25.23 -23.17 15.32
CA LEU A 680 24.33 -22.35 14.48
C LEU A 680 25.16 -21.65 13.37
N SER A 681 25.63 -22.46 12.43
CA SER A 681 26.64 -22.11 11.44
C SER A 681 26.04 -21.18 10.39
N ALA A 682 26.88 -20.45 9.66
CA ALA A 682 26.42 -19.62 8.55
C ALA A 682 25.56 -20.39 7.54
N LYS A 683 25.84 -21.68 7.37
CA LYS A 683 25.06 -22.62 6.56
C LYS A 683 23.63 -22.79 7.06
N GLU A 684 23.44 -22.98 8.38
CA GLU A 684 22.10 -23.14 8.95
C GLU A 684 21.30 -21.83 8.85
N ARG A 685 21.94 -20.68 9.08
CA ARG A 685 21.30 -19.37 8.86
C ARG A 685 20.80 -19.17 7.44
N LEU A 686 21.57 -19.61 6.43
CA LEU A 686 21.17 -19.53 5.03
C LEU A 686 20.07 -20.54 4.68
N ARG A 687 20.05 -21.71 5.34
CA ARG A 687 18.95 -22.66 5.22
C ARG A 687 17.65 -22.09 5.79
N ILE A 688 17.72 -21.45 6.95
CA ILE A 688 16.58 -20.73 7.54
C ILE A 688 16.13 -19.60 6.61
N LEU A 689 17.06 -18.82 6.06
CA LEU A 689 16.74 -17.78 5.09
C LEU A 689 16.02 -18.36 3.87
N PHE A 690 16.51 -19.46 3.31
CA PHE A 690 15.86 -20.17 2.22
C PHE A 690 14.42 -20.58 2.54
N HIS A 691 14.19 -21.18 3.72
CA HIS A 691 12.83 -21.54 4.15
C HIS A 691 11.93 -20.31 4.27
N LYS A 692 12.43 -19.20 4.84
CA LYS A 692 11.69 -17.94 4.95
C LYS A 692 11.38 -17.34 3.58
N THR A 693 12.33 -17.33 2.65
CA THR A 693 12.15 -16.75 1.31
C THR A 693 11.11 -17.54 0.51
N ILE A 694 11.21 -18.87 0.46
CA ILE A 694 10.22 -19.67 -0.28
C ILE A 694 8.84 -19.61 0.39
N PHE A 695 8.78 -19.60 1.72
CA PHE A 695 7.53 -19.39 2.44
C PHE A 695 6.90 -18.04 2.09
N ALA A 696 7.67 -16.95 2.05
CA ALA A 696 7.16 -15.65 1.64
C ALA A 696 6.64 -15.65 0.19
N MET A 697 7.36 -16.31 -0.73
CA MET A 697 6.92 -16.46 -2.12
C MET A 697 5.60 -17.22 -2.25
N VAL A 698 5.40 -18.26 -1.44
CA VAL A 698 4.18 -19.10 -1.45
C VAL A 698 3.03 -18.44 -0.70
N TYR A 699 3.27 -18.00 0.53
CA TYR A 699 2.23 -17.59 1.47
C TYR A 699 1.89 -16.09 1.35
N HIS A 700 2.90 -15.21 1.42
CA HIS A 700 2.68 -13.76 1.40
C HIS A 700 2.46 -13.22 -0.02
N HIS A 701 3.28 -13.66 -0.96
CA HIS A 701 3.25 -13.17 -2.34
C HIS A 701 2.42 -14.04 -3.28
N LYS A 702 2.03 -15.25 -2.86
CA LYS A 702 1.21 -16.18 -3.64
C LYS A 702 1.70 -16.35 -5.08
N LEU A 703 3.02 -16.34 -5.27
CA LEU A 703 3.62 -16.51 -6.59
C LEU A 703 3.28 -17.91 -7.10
N PHE A 704 3.55 -18.93 -6.31
CA PHE A 704 3.26 -20.31 -6.67
C PHE A 704 2.98 -21.11 -5.40
N THR A 705 2.45 -22.31 -5.57
CA THR A 705 2.36 -23.31 -4.50
C THR A 705 3.59 -24.22 -4.49
N TYR A 706 3.83 -25.00 -3.42
CA TYR A 706 4.97 -25.92 -3.40
C TYR A 706 4.85 -27.04 -4.43
N ARG A 707 3.64 -27.50 -4.73
CA ARG A 707 3.39 -28.48 -5.80
C ARG A 707 3.65 -27.87 -7.17
N GLN A 708 3.20 -26.63 -7.41
CA GLN A 708 3.52 -25.90 -8.64
C GLN A 708 5.03 -25.67 -8.80
N PHE A 709 5.77 -25.55 -7.69
CA PHE A 709 7.24 -25.53 -7.72
C PHE A 709 7.86 -26.87 -8.12
N GLY A 710 7.12 -27.98 -7.95
CA GLY A 710 7.60 -29.34 -8.20
C GLY A 710 8.12 -30.07 -6.98
N PHE A 711 7.84 -29.57 -5.76
CA PHE A 711 8.15 -30.33 -4.55
C PHE A 711 7.16 -31.47 -4.34
N LYS A 712 7.72 -32.66 -4.10
CA LYS A 712 6.97 -33.86 -3.76
C LYS A 712 6.53 -33.82 -2.32
N ASP A 713 5.48 -34.59 -2.07
CA ASP A 713 5.02 -34.89 -0.72
C ASP A 713 6.19 -35.50 0.08
N PRO A 714 6.63 -34.87 1.19
CA PRO A 714 7.73 -35.38 1.98
C PRO A 714 7.38 -36.69 2.69
N ALA A 715 6.09 -36.97 2.89
CA ALA A 715 5.62 -38.06 3.74
C ALA A 715 4.27 -38.65 3.26
N PRO A 716 4.20 -39.21 2.04
CA PRO A 716 2.92 -39.70 1.49
C PRO A 716 2.31 -40.87 2.28
N ARG A 717 3.11 -41.59 3.08
CA ARG A 717 2.65 -42.71 3.94
C ARG A 717 1.97 -42.24 5.23
N ASP A 718 2.13 -40.96 5.54
CA ASP A 718 1.60 -40.33 6.73
C ASP A 718 0.22 -39.71 6.47
N ARG A 719 -0.33 -39.94 5.28
CA ARG A 719 -1.70 -39.63 4.91
C ARG A 719 -2.43 -40.88 4.44
N ILE A 720 -3.62 -41.13 4.99
CA ILE A 720 -4.57 -42.12 4.48
C ILE A 720 -5.91 -41.41 4.27
N LEU A 721 -6.40 -41.35 3.03
CA LEU A 721 -7.69 -40.72 2.74
C LEU A 721 -8.86 -41.61 3.16
N GLY A 722 -9.91 -40.98 3.69
CA GLY A 722 -11.15 -41.60 4.09
C GLY A 722 -12.31 -40.60 4.01
N SER A 723 -13.13 -40.53 5.05
CA SER A 723 -14.22 -39.56 5.17
C SER A 723 -13.73 -38.11 5.34
N PRO A 724 -14.60 -37.09 5.23
CA PRO A 724 -14.28 -35.68 5.50
C PRO A 724 -13.86 -35.37 6.96
N LYS A 725 -13.81 -36.37 7.84
CA LYS A 725 -13.30 -36.24 9.21
C LYS A 725 -11.81 -36.59 9.21
N ILE A 726 -10.96 -35.63 9.54
CA ILE A 726 -9.51 -35.77 9.64
C ILE A 726 -9.13 -36.07 11.09
N LEU A 727 -8.52 -37.23 11.33
CA LEU A 727 -7.74 -37.51 12.52
C LEU A 727 -6.31 -37.01 12.30
N LEU A 728 -5.96 -35.91 12.97
CA LEU A 728 -4.64 -35.26 12.88
C LEU A 728 -3.79 -35.70 14.07
N VAL A 729 -2.64 -36.34 13.83
CA VAL A 729 -1.81 -36.96 14.88
C VAL A 729 -0.46 -36.25 14.96
N GLU A 730 -0.01 -35.85 16.15
CA GLU A 730 1.21 -35.04 16.31
C GLU A 730 2.53 -35.81 16.13
N LYS A 731 2.62 -37.06 16.61
CA LYS A 731 3.87 -37.84 16.69
C LYS A 731 3.67 -39.34 16.45
N GLY A 732 4.73 -39.99 15.98
CA GLY A 732 4.85 -41.45 15.88
C GLY A 732 5.11 -42.15 17.22
N SER A 733 4.46 -43.29 17.44
CA SER A 733 4.60 -44.32 18.51
C SER A 733 3.26 -45.07 18.67
N ASP A 734 2.88 -45.51 19.88
CA ASP A 734 1.59 -46.17 20.15
C ASP A 734 0.38 -45.30 19.75
N VAL A 735 0.52 -43.97 19.81
CA VAL A 735 -0.50 -42.99 19.36
C VAL A 735 -0.79 -43.15 17.87
N GLU A 736 0.25 -43.30 17.05
CA GLU A 736 0.10 -43.54 15.61
C GLU A 736 -0.49 -44.93 15.35
N ALA A 737 -0.06 -45.95 16.09
CA ALA A 737 -0.61 -47.31 15.96
C ALA A 737 -2.12 -47.33 16.25
N PHE A 738 -2.55 -46.66 17.32
CA PHE A 738 -3.96 -46.49 17.66
C PHE A 738 -4.71 -45.67 16.61
N ALA A 739 -4.12 -44.59 16.10
CA ALA A 739 -4.74 -43.78 15.06
C ALA A 739 -4.93 -44.56 13.74
N ARG A 740 -3.95 -45.37 13.34
CA ARG A 740 -4.05 -46.26 12.16
C ARG A 740 -5.11 -47.35 12.37
N ARG A 741 -5.20 -47.93 13.57
CA ARG A 741 -6.28 -48.87 13.91
C ARG A 741 -7.65 -48.19 13.84
N LEU A 742 -7.80 -47.00 14.41
CA LEU A 742 -9.06 -46.25 14.37
C LEU A 742 -9.44 -45.86 12.94
N GLN A 743 -8.45 -45.50 12.11
CA GLN A 743 -8.63 -45.24 10.69
C GLN A 743 -9.19 -46.46 9.95
N GLN A 744 -8.66 -47.66 10.22
CA GLN A 744 -9.15 -48.91 9.62
C GLN A 744 -10.58 -49.24 10.05
N GLU A 745 -10.92 -48.98 11.32
CA GLU A 745 -12.24 -49.31 11.87
C GLU A 745 -13.33 -48.32 11.46
N THR A 746 -13.00 -47.03 11.29
CA THR A 746 -14.00 -45.96 11.06
C THR A 746 -13.93 -45.31 9.67
N GLY A 747 -12.87 -45.57 8.91
CA GLY A 747 -12.67 -45.00 7.57
C GLY A 747 -12.46 -43.49 7.57
N VAL A 748 -12.01 -42.89 8.69
CA VAL A 748 -11.65 -41.45 8.74
C VAL A 748 -10.43 -41.16 7.87
N THR A 749 -10.24 -39.90 7.48
CA THR A 749 -8.96 -39.46 6.90
C THR A 749 -7.93 -39.37 8.03
N LEU A 750 -6.77 -40.00 7.88
CA LEU A 750 -5.66 -39.91 8.84
C LEU A 750 -4.54 -39.03 8.27
N VAL A 751 -4.04 -38.12 9.09
CA VAL A 751 -2.85 -37.31 8.81
C VAL A 751 -1.93 -37.39 10.02
N VAL A 752 -0.76 -37.96 9.85
CA VAL A 752 0.29 -38.06 10.86
C VAL A 752 1.31 -36.95 10.59
N LEU A 753 1.69 -36.25 11.65
CA LEU A 753 2.69 -35.20 11.66
C LEU A 753 3.96 -35.70 12.34
N GLU A 754 5.04 -34.95 12.14
CA GLU A 754 6.30 -35.07 12.88
C GLU A 754 6.56 -33.78 13.67
N GLY A 755 5.55 -33.32 14.42
CA GLY A 755 5.53 -32.03 15.11
C GLY A 755 4.64 -30.99 14.42
N ALA A 756 5.12 -29.76 14.27
CA ALA A 756 4.33 -28.67 13.68
C ALA A 756 3.98 -28.94 12.20
N PRO A 757 2.75 -28.58 11.76
CA PRO A 757 2.30 -28.90 10.42
C PRO A 757 3.09 -28.14 9.36
N SER A 758 3.59 -28.86 8.37
CA SER A 758 4.29 -28.29 7.22
C SER A 758 3.29 -27.88 6.15
N LEU A 759 3.33 -26.61 5.71
CA LEU A 759 2.46 -26.12 4.64
C LEU A 759 2.60 -26.95 3.35
N LEU A 760 3.79 -27.49 3.05
CA LEU A 760 4.01 -28.40 1.93
C LEU A 760 3.17 -29.69 2.08
N ALA A 761 3.22 -30.34 3.25
CA ALA A 761 2.46 -31.57 3.50
C ALA A 761 0.94 -31.29 3.52
N THR A 762 0.53 -30.15 4.09
CA THR A 762 -0.86 -29.71 4.11
C THR A 762 -1.39 -29.43 2.72
N GLU A 763 -0.59 -28.82 1.84
CA GLU A 763 -0.95 -28.57 0.44
C GLU A 763 -1.24 -29.87 -0.32
N HIS A 764 -0.38 -30.88 -0.18
CA HIS A 764 -0.60 -32.20 -0.80
C HIS A 764 -1.84 -32.90 -0.23
N THR A 765 -2.09 -32.74 1.07
CA THR A 765 -3.30 -33.29 1.71
C THR A 765 -4.57 -32.60 1.22
N ALA A 766 -4.56 -31.26 1.16
CA ALA A 766 -5.67 -30.47 0.66
C ALA A 766 -6.00 -30.82 -0.80
N GLU A 767 -4.98 -31.01 -1.65
CA GLU A 767 -5.19 -31.46 -3.02
C GLU A 767 -5.81 -32.86 -3.09
N ALA A 768 -5.32 -33.81 -2.30
CA ALA A 768 -5.84 -35.17 -2.28
C ALA A 768 -7.32 -35.21 -1.84
N LEU A 769 -7.67 -34.39 -0.83
CA LEU A 769 -9.07 -34.14 -0.44
C LEU A 769 -9.87 -33.52 -1.60
N LYS A 770 -9.29 -32.55 -2.30
CA LYS A 770 -9.99 -31.89 -3.41
C LYS A 770 -10.30 -32.84 -4.55
N GLN A 771 -9.37 -33.73 -4.87
CA GLN A 771 -9.54 -34.77 -5.90
C GLN A 771 -10.61 -35.79 -5.50
N ALA A 772 -10.77 -36.06 -4.20
CA ALA A 772 -11.86 -36.86 -3.66
C ALA A 772 -13.20 -36.11 -3.58
N GLY A 773 -13.29 -34.88 -4.08
CA GLY A 773 -14.52 -34.06 -4.03
C GLY A 773 -14.79 -33.40 -2.68
N ILE A 774 -13.87 -33.51 -1.71
CA ILE A 774 -14.02 -32.93 -0.38
C ILE A 774 -13.56 -31.48 -0.42
N ARG A 775 -14.35 -30.58 0.16
CA ARG A 775 -14.08 -29.12 0.23
C ARG A 775 -14.19 -28.56 1.64
N GLU A 776 -14.90 -29.26 2.52
CA GLU A 776 -15.02 -28.95 3.94
C GLU A 776 -14.69 -30.20 4.76
N VAL A 777 -14.00 -30.01 5.88
CA VAL A 777 -13.60 -31.09 6.78
C VAL A 777 -13.87 -30.75 8.24
N GLU A 778 -13.93 -31.80 9.06
CA GLU A 778 -13.79 -31.70 10.51
C GLU A 778 -12.40 -32.19 10.90
N VAL A 779 -11.69 -31.45 11.74
CA VAL A 779 -10.37 -31.83 12.24
C VAL A 779 -10.48 -32.28 13.69
N HIS A 780 -9.96 -33.47 13.97
CA HIS A 780 -9.88 -34.06 15.29
C HIS A 780 -8.41 -34.29 15.62
N PHE A 781 -7.86 -33.47 16.52
CA PHE A 781 -6.44 -33.48 16.88
C PHE A 781 -6.14 -34.45 18.02
N TYR A 782 -5.31 -35.45 17.73
CA TYR A 782 -4.78 -36.44 18.65
C TYR A 782 -3.29 -36.17 18.89
N GLY A 783 -3.01 -35.32 19.89
CA GLY A 783 -1.66 -34.93 20.27
C GLY A 783 -1.60 -34.54 21.74
N ASP A 784 -0.45 -34.05 22.17
CA ASP A 784 -0.20 -33.76 23.59
C ASP A 784 -1.11 -32.62 24.09
N PHE A 785 -1.57 -32.70 25.33
CA PHE A 785 -2.29 -31.60 25.99
C PHE A 785 -1.26 -30.69 26.68
N ASP A 786 -0.60 -29.85 25.90
CA ASP A 786 0.34 -28.82 26.34
C ASP A 786 0.33 -27.62 25.38
N TYR A 787 1.17 -26.61 25.61
CA TYR A 787 1.21 -25.41 24.76
C TYR A 787 1.63 -25.70 23.31
N ALA A 788 2.42 -26.75 23.06
CA ALA A 788 2.90 -27.07 21.72
C ALA A 788 1.82 -27.81 20.93
N GLY A 789 1.22 -28.85 21.52
CA GLY A 789 0.08 -29.57 20.94
C GLY A 789 -1.13 -28.65 20.73
N TRP A 790 -1.35 -27.67 21.62
CA TRP A 790 -2.45 -26.72 21.48
C TRP A 790 -2.38 -25.89 20.19
N ASP A 791 -1.18 -25.60 19.70
CA ASP A 791 -0.94 -24.76 18.53
C ASP A 791 -1.06 -25.52 17.20
N ILE A 792 -0.84 -26.84 17.21
CA ILE A 792 -0.75 -27.66 16.00
C ILE A 792 -2.07 -27.72 15.24
N GLY A 793 -3.17 -28.00 15.94
CA GLY A 793 -4.51 -28.07 15.34
C GLY A 793 -4.90 -26.77 14.61
N PRO A 794 -4.88 -25.60 15.29
CA PRO A 794 -5.16 -24.31 14.67
C PRO A 794 -4.24 -24.00 13.49
N ALA A 795 -2.93 -24.24 13.61
CA ALA A 795 -1.98 -24.02 12.51
C ALA A 795 -2.32 -24.87 11.27
N TYR A 796 -2.69 -26.14 11.47
CA TYR A 796 -3.10 -27.02 10.37
C TYR A 796 -4.39 -26.54 9.70
N VAL A 797 -5.38 -26.11 10.49
CA VAL A 797 -6.65 -25.56 9.96
C VAL A 797 -6.42 -24.31 9.11
N ARG A 798 -5.57 -23.39 9.57
CA ARG A 798 -5.21 -22.19 8.79
C ARG A 798 -4.55 -22.55 7.47
N GLN A 799 -3.63 -23.52 7.48
CA GLN A 799 -2.99 -24.01 6.26
C GLN A 799 -4.00 -24.67 5.31
N LEU A 800 -4.96 -25.47 5.81
CA LEU A 800 -6.03 -26.03 4.97
C LEU A 800 -6.86 -24.93 4.31
N ARG A 801 -7.25 -23.89 5.06
CA ARG A 801 -8.03 -22.75 4.55
C ARG A 801 -7.25 -21.97 3.50
N PHE A 802 -5.96 -21.71 3.75
CA PHE A 802 -5.06 -21.15 2.75
C PHE A 802 -5.03 -22.00 1.48
N CYS A 803 -5.01 -23.32 1.61
CA CYS A 803 -5.09 -24.26 0.50
C CYS A 803 -6.52 -24.44 -0.06
N GLY A 804 -7.52 -23.68 0.38
CA GLY A 804 -8.89 -23.73 -0.13
C GLY A 804 -9.73 -24.92 0.32
N ILE A 805 -9.44 -25.47 1.51
CA ILE A 805 -10.29 -26.44 2.22
C ILE A 805 -10.85 -25.76 3.47
N GLY A 806 -12.18 -25.71 3.57
CA GLY A 806 -12.87 -25.22 4.76
C GLY A 806 -12.73 -26.19 5.94
N CYS A 807 -12.80 -25.67 7.16
CA CYS A 807 -12.83 -26.47 8.37
C CYS A 807 -14.02 -26.04 9.22
N THR A 808 -15.01 -26.91 9.38
CA THR A 808 -16.26 -26.65 10.11
C THR A 808 -16.09 -26.83 11.61
N ARG A 809 -15.17 -27.71 12.02
CA ARG A 809 -14.94 -28.04 13.43
C ARG A 809 -13.49 -28.45 13.68
N LEU A 810 -12.88 -27.96 14.77
CA LEU A 810 -11.63 -28.46 15.32
C LEU A 810 -11.89 -28.99 16.73
N THR A 811 -11.59 -30.26 16.97
CA THR A 811 -11.80 -30.93 18.26
C THR A 811 -10.49 -31.55 18.75
N ARG A 812 -10.25 -31.57 20.07
CA ARG A 812 -9.09 -32.23 20.66
C ARG A 812 -9.52 -33.54 21.33
N LEU A 813 -8.81 -34.63 21.05
CA LEU A 813 -9.14 -35.93 21.63
C LEU A 813 -8.58 -36.09 23.05
N VAL A 814 -7.40 -35.53 23.32
CA VAL A 814 -6.73 -35.63 24.61
C VAL A 814 -7.04 -34.37 25.40
N LEU A 815 -7.85 -34.53 26.44
CA LEU A 815 -8.20 -33.49 27.41
C LEU A 815 -8.09 -34.05 28.84
N PRO A 816 -8.02 -33.19 29.87
CA PRO A 816 -7.89 -33.63 31.26
C PRO A 816 -8.99 -34.59 31.71
N GLU A 817 -10.22 -34.41 31.20
CA GLU A 817 -11.40 -35.22 31.56
C GLU A 817 -11.29 -36.66 31.06
N CYS A 818 -10.36 -36.95 30.15
CA CYS A 818 -10.07 -38.30 29.72
C CYS A 818 -9.37 -39.12 30.81
N PHE A 819 -8.83 -38.49 31.85
CA PHE A 819 -7.97 -39.10 32.86
C PHE A 819 -8.55 -39.00 34.27
N SER A 820 -8.29 -40.01 35.09
CA SER A 820 -8.58 -39.96 36.52
C SER A 820 -7.66 -38.95 37.23
N PRO A 821 -8.08 -38.41 38.39
CA PRO A 821 -7.21 -37.54 39.19
C PRO A 821 -5.86 -38.17 39.53
N GLU A 822 -5.83 -39.49 39.78
CA GLU A 822 -4.62 -40.26 40.08
C GLU A 822 -3.68 -40.30 38.86
N GLU A 823 -4.21 -40.54 37.66
CA GLU A 823 -3.42 -40.51 36.41
C GLU A 823 -2.85 -39.11 36.14
N LEU A 824 -3.66 -38.07 36.32
CA LEU A 824 -3.19 -36.69 36.16
C LEU A 824 -2.07 -36.36 37.15
N ALA A 825 -2.17 -36.82 38.39
CA ALA A 825 -1.12 -36.64 39.40
C ALA A 825 0.19 -37.37 39.03
N LEU A 826 0.09 -38.59 38.49
CA LEU A 826 1.24 -39.44 38.16
C LEU A 826 1.93 -39.07 36.85
N PHE A 827 1.15 -38.70 35.82
CA PHE A 827 1.64 -38.65 34.44
C PHE A 827 1.74 -37.24 33.84
N SER A 828 1.08 -36.24 34.44
CA SER A 828 1.28 -34.85 34.02
C SER A 828 2.66 -34.33 34.42
N ARG A 829 3.17 -33.34 33.67
CA ARG A 829 4.47 -32.70 33.93
C ARG A 829 4.33 -31.19 33.96
N PRO A 830 5.07 -30.47 34.82
CA PRO A 830 5.13 -29.02 34.75
C PRO A 830 5.73 -28.57 33.41
N LEU A 831 5.20 -27.49 32.86
CA LEU A 831 5.71 -26.84 31.66
C LEU A 831 6.63 -25.69 32.08
N GLU A 832 7.91 -25.81 31.77
CA GLU A 832 8.92 -24.81 32.12
C GLU A 832 9.17 -23.87 30.93
N ALA A 833 9.13 -22.57 31.20
CA ALA A 833 9.47 -21.57 30.20
C ALA A 833 11.00 -21.45 30.10
N THR A 834 11.59 -22.01 29.04
CA THR A 834 13.03 -21.89 28.77
C THR A 834 13.39 -20.62 28.00
N ALA A 835 12.39 -19.86 27.54
CA ALA A 835 12.54 -18.59 26.81
C ALA A 835 11.23 -17.77 26.88
N PRO A 836 11.28 -16.43 26.70
CA PRO A 836 10.11 -15.56 26.78
C PRO A 836 8.97 -15.96 25.83
N ASN A 837 9.29 -16.36 24.59
CA ASN A 837 8.28 -16.81 23.63
C ASN A 837 7.59 -18.12 24.04
N VAL A 838 8.28 -18.98 24.80
CA VAL A 838 7.68 -20.20 25.37
C VAL A 838 6.75 -19.83 26.53
N LEU A 839 7.11 -18.85 27.35
CA LEU A 839 6.26 -18.34 28.43
C LEU A 839 4.94 -17.79 27.89
N SER A 840 4.97 -16.93 26.87
CA SER A 840 3.76 -16.37 26.25
C SER A 840 2.83 -17.47 25.73
N ARG A 841 3.40 -18.50 25.09
CA ARG A 841 2.63 -19.66 24.59
C ARG A 841 2.01 -20.48 25.72
N ILE A 842 2.75 -20.72 26.80
CA ILE A 842 2.24 -21.40 28.00
C ILE A 842 1.10 -20.59 28.63
N GLN A 843 1.25 -19.26 28.75
CA GLN A 843 0.21 -18.39 29.32
C GLN A 843 -1.06 -18.35 28.47
N ARG A 844 -0.92 -18.29 27.13
CA ARG A 844 -2.05 -18.40 26.21
C ARG A 844 -2.76 -19.75 26.38
N TRP A 845 -2.00 -20.85 26.30
CA TRP A 845 -2.56 -22.18 26.47
C TRP A 845 -3.26 -22.35 27.82
N LEU A 846 -2.69 -21.85 28.91
CA LEU A 846 -3.29 -21.91 30.25
C LEU A 846 -4.62 -21.13 30.31
N ARG A 847 -4.66 -19.94 29.67
CA ARG A 847 -5.85 -19.09 29.61
C ARG A 847 -6.98 -19.73 28.81
N GLU A 848 -6.65 -20.38 27.69
CA GLU A 848 -7.64 -20.97 26.77
C GLU A 848 -8.10 -22.36 27.19
N SER A 849 -7.19 -23.19 27.71
CA SER A 849 -7.48 -24.58 28.09
C SER A 849 -7.84 -24.74 29.56
N GLY A 850 -7.52 -23.74 30.40
CA GLY A 850 -7.57 -23.87 31.87
C GLY A 850 -6.40 -24.65 32.47
N GLY A 851 -5.52 -25.21 31.63
CA GLY A 851 -4.43 -26.10 32.06
C GLY A 851 -4.92 -27.32 32.83
N LEU A 852 -4.07 -27.89 33.68
CA LEU A 852 -4.48 -28.93 34.63
C LEU A 852 -4.73 -28.30 35.98
N HIS A 853 -6.01 -28.16 36.34
CA HIS A 853 -6.45 -27.49 37.58
C HIS A 853 -5.89 -26.07 37.74
N GLY A 854 -5.83 -25.30 36.65
CA GLY A 854 -5.28 -23.93 36.65
C GLY A 854 -3.75 -23.88 36.68
N GLN A 855 -3.07 -25.02 36.58
CA GLN A 855 -1.61 -25.08 36.57
C GLN A 855 -1.05 -25.30 35.18
N ALA A 856 0.13 -24.75 34.93
CA ALA A 856 0.87 -24.96 33.69
C ALA A 856 1.50 -26.36 33.64
N ARG A 857 0.67 -27.39 33.51
CA ARG A 857 1.10 -28.80 33.45
C ARG A 857 0.52 -29.49 32.22
N GLY A 858 1.38 -30.13 31.42
CA GLY A 858 0.96 -30.88 30.26
C GLY A 858 0.81 -32.38 30.53
N ILE A 859 0.03 -33.07 29.70
CA ILE A 859 -0.05 -34.54 29.67
C ILE A 859 0.11 -35.07 28.24
N HIS A 860 0.91 -36.11 28.09
CA HIS A 860 1.18 -36.71 26.79
C HIS A 860 0.03 -37.58 26.27
N ALA A 861 -0.20 -37.56 24.97
CA ALA A 861 -1.25 -38.33 24.28
C ALA A 861 -1.12 -39.85 24.47
N ASN A 862 0.12 -40.33 24.68
CA ASN A 862 0.42 -41.75 24.94
C ASN A 862 -0.30 -42.30 26.17
N TRP A 863 -0.72 -41.45 27.11
CA TRP A 863 -1.44 -41.88 28.29
C TRP A 863 -2.92 -42.17 28.03
N LEU A 864 -3.47 -41.82 26.86
CA LEU A 864 -4.82 -42.23 26.45
C LEU A 864 -4.81 -43.70 26.01
N PHE A 865 -4.40 -44.55 26.95
CA PHE A 865 -4.20 -45.99 26.83
C PHE A 865 -5.12 -46.71 27.83
N PRO A 866 -5.70 -47.88 27.47
CA PRO A 866 -5.52 -48.61 26.20
C PRO A 866 -6.38 -48.04 25.04
N TYR A 867 -6.28 -48.64 23.85
CA TYR A 867 -6.96 -48.21 22.62
C TYR A 867 -8.47 -47.97 22.80
N GLU A 868 -9.11 -48.76 23.65
CA GLU A 868 -10.54 -48.69 23.93
C GLU A 868 -10.95 -47.30 24.49
N ARG A 869 -10.05 -46.59 25.17
CA ARG A 869 -10.30 -45.20 25.63
C ARG A 869 -10.32 -44.22 24.47
N LEU A 870 -9.41 -44.37 23.51
CA LEU A 870 -9.43 -43.58 22.28
C LEU A 870 -10.72 -43.84 21.50
N GLN A 871 -11.13 -45.11 21.38
CA GLN A 871 -12.36 -45.50 20.69
C GLN A 871 -13.60 -44.91 21.37
N ALA A 872 -13.69 -45.00 22.69
CA ALA A 872 -14.79 -44.42 23.46
C ALA A 872 -14.86 -42.89 23.30
N ARG A 873 -13.70 -42.22 23.40
CA ARG A 873 -13.60 -40.77 23.21
C ARG A 873 -13.97 -40.36 21.79
N TRP A 874 -13.54 -41.13 20.79
CA TRP A 874 -13.93 -40.90 19.41
C TRP A 874 -15.45 -40.98 19.25
N ALA A 875 -16.06 -42.07 19.75
CA ALA A 875 -17.50 -42.28 19.66
C ALA A 875 -18.31 -41.17 20.35
N GLU A 876 -17.88 -40.69 21.51
CA GLU A 876 -18.48 -39.56 22.22
C GLU A 876 -18.53 -38.30 21.35
N LEU A 877 -17.48 -38.00 20.59
CA LEU A 877 -17.40 -36.82 19.73
C LEU A 877 -18.20 -36.94 18.41
N GLN A 878 -18.67 -38.16 18.10
CA GLN A 878 -19.52 -38.43 16.94
C GLN A 878 -21.02 -38.44 17.29
N ALA A 879 -21.37 -38.58 18.56
CA ALA A 879 -22.73 -38.42 19.06
C ALA A 879 -23.13 -36.94 19.06
#